data_AF-A0A8J5SEP5-F1
#
_entry.id   AF-A0A8J5SEP5-F1
#
_cell.length_a   1.000
_cell.length_b   1.000
_cell.length_c   1.000
_cell.angle_alpha   90.00
_cell.angle_beta   90.00
_cell.angle_gamma   90.00
#
_symmetry.space_group_name_H-M   'P 1'
#
loop_
_entity.id
_entity.type
_entity.pdbx_description
1 polymer ?
#
loop_
_entity_poly.entity_id
_entity_poly.type
_entity_poly.pdbx_seq_one_letter_code
_entity_poly.pdbx_strand_id
1 'polypeptide(L)'
;MDNCTNIPDFYGQGRKSYLVNGVWTAGWFSVDYNGTELSQVSLKQSIFSRTPRFDPSFFPILAVEDIASKFKPVGIWVNVQHDGFYSQFNLNMTNYILSVSKRVIVDYISSPEVSFLTKVLGRVSNNTKLMFRFLGENTIEPSTKRTYGSMLKNLTFVKTFASGILVPKNYIWPVSPDNYLEPYTSIVNNAHKAGLEIYASDFANDFMFSYNHSYDPLAEYLSFIDNNAFSVDGVLTDFPVTPSEAIVCFTNLNKSTTNHGKPLIISHNGASGDYPGCTDLAYQKAVDDGADVIDCPVQVTKDGIPICMSSINLMDDTTVAKSQFASQTAVIKDIQSVLGVFTFNLTWDDIVKNLRPKISTPFSSFNLDRNPRYRNAGNFMRLSDFLDFTKDKGLSGIMISVEHAAFVAEELGFDMVDAVIKALEAAGYNKQTAPKVMIESSNSSVLVKFKQQTKYDLVYMINEEVKDATPSSLAVIKKFADAVSVEGSCIFPENHHLTTYQTNLVRIPTECWSPSLCLYSYERVCFSAIRLLLRCHRTDQRVCSGAGVDGVITEFPATARRYKLNTCMKMGNSTPSFMAPARPGDLMQIISKPAQPPAMAPMPLLTGSDVAEPPLPPAARTAHTPSLASTMQAHLPNFVTLAMLLACHPLV
;
A
#
# COMPACT_ATOMS: atom_id res chain seq x y z
N MET A 1 -7.70 31.13 4.17
CA MET A 1 -7.53 30.43 5.46
C MET A 1 -8.57 29.32 5.63
N ASP A 2 -9.71 29.46 4.97
CA ASP A 2 -10.94 28.65 4.93
C ASP A 2 -10.70 27.14 4.92
N ASN A 3 -9.77 26.68 4.09
CA ASN A 3 -9.54 25.26 3.87
C ASN A 3 -8.68 24.62 4.97
N CYS A 4 -7.80 25.40 5.61
CA CYS A 4 -6.80 24.87 6.55
C CYS A 4 -7.00 25.32 7.99
N THR A 5 -8.04 26.11 8.28
CA THR A 5 -8.37 26.53 9.64
C THR A 5 -9.87 26.48 9.93
N ASN A 6 -10.23 26.62 11.20
CA ASN A 6 -11.61 26.82 11.66
C ASN A 6 -12.02 28.31 11.71
N ILE A 7 -11.38 29.18 10.93
CA ILE A 7 -11.67 30.63 10.95
C ILE A 7 -13.15 31.00 10.72
N PRO A 8 -13.95 30.26 9.90
CA PRO A 8 -15.36 30.60 9.73
C PRO A 8 -16.18 30.48 11.02
N ASP A 9 -15.77 29.64 11.97
CA ASP A 9 -16.47 29.41 13.23
C ASP A 9 -16.40 30.65 14.15
N PHE A 10 -15.32 31.44 14.02
CA PHE A 10 -15.09 32.65 14.81
C PHE A 10 -15.45 33.93 14.06
N TYR A 11 -15.31 33.92 12.73
CA TYR A 11 -15.43 35.11 11.89
C TYR A 11 -16.36 34.89 10.70
N GLY A 12 -17.57 34.34 10.91
CA GLY A 12 -18.48 33.96 9.82
C GLY A 12 -18.80 35.06 8.78
N GLN A 13 -18.70 36.34 9.14
CA GLN A 13 -18.91 37.49 8.23
C GLN A 13 -17.61 38.10 7.68
N GLY A 14 -16.46 37.48 7.95
CA GLY A 14 -15.12 37.99 7.61
C GLY A 14 -14.65 37.68 6.19
N ARG A 15 -15.47 37.00 5.38
CA ARG A 15 -15.12 36.62 4.01
C ARG A 15 -15.02 37.85 3.11
N LYS A 16 -13.90 38.01 2.42
CA LYS A 16 -13.65 39.10 1.46
C LYS A 16 -13.21 38.55 0.11
N SER A 17 -13.12 39.43 -0.88
CA SER A 17 -12.56 39.11 -2.19
C SER A 17 -11.40 40.04 -2.50
N TYR A 18 -10.25 39.48 -2.86
CA TYR A 18 -9.07 40.24 -3.24
C TYR A 18 -8.47 39.72 -4.55
N LEU A 19 -7.70 40.57 -5.21
CA LEU A 19 -6.94 40.22 -6.40
C LEU A 19 -5.59 39.61 -6.00
N VAL A 20 -5.52 38.28 -5.93
CA VAL A 20 -4.30 37.54 -5.61
C VAL A 20 -3.62 37.14 -6.90
N ASN A 21 -2.43 37.70 -7.17
CA ASN A 21 -1.65 37.41 -8.38
C ASN A 21 -2.46 37.53 -9.69
N GLY A 22 -3.36 38.52 -9.74
CA GLY A 22 -4.22 38.79 -10.91
C GLY A 22 -5.52 37.99 -10.98
N VAL A 23 -5.81 37.15 -9.97
CA VAL A 23 -7.04 36.35 -9.90
C VAL A 23 -7.89 36.78 -8.70
N TRP A 24 -9.17 37.11 -8.96
CA TRP A 24 -10.13 37.39 -7.89
C TRP A 24 -10.36 36.12 -7.08
N THR A 25 -9.99 36.18 -5.81
CA THR A 25 -10.08 35.07 -4.88
C THR A 25 -10.95 35.50 -3.71
N ALA A 26 -11.98 34.71 -3.40
CA ALA A 26 -12.88 34.96 -2.29
C ALA A 26 -12.56 34.02 -1.12
N GLY A 27 -12.47 34.55 0.09
CA GLY A 27 -12.17 33.78 1.30
C GLY A 27 -11.81 34.66 2.50
N TRP A 28 -11.28 34.04 3.55
CA TRP A 28 -10.67 34.68 4.69
C TRP A 28 -9.16 34.79 4.47
N PHE A 29 -8.65 36.02 4.48
CA PHE A 29 -7.24 36.30 4.23
C PHE A 29 -6.54 36.68 5.52
N SER A 30 -5.31 36.19 5.70
CA SER A 30 -4.54 36.48 6.92
C SER A 30 -4.23 37.97 7.10
N VAL A 31 -4.28 38.78 6.03
CA VAL A 31 -4.07 40.24 6.08
C VAL A 31 -5.21 40.99 6.78
N ASP A 32 -6.37 40.34 6.96
CA ASP A 32 -7.54 40.95 7.60
C ASP A 32 -7.52 40.81 9.13
N TYR A 33 -6.54 40.10 9.69
CA TYR A 33 -6.50 39.73 11.11
C TYR A 33 -5.11 39.95 11.72
N ASN A 34 -5.07 40.33 12.99
CA ASN A 34 -3.83 40.40 13.77
C ASN A 34 -3.58 39.09 14.56
N GLY A 35 -2.40 38.98 15.18
CA GLY A 35 -2.01 37.77 15.91
C GLY A 35 -2.92 37.42 17.10
N THR A 36 -3.47 38.41 17.79
CA THR A 36 -4.42 38.21 18.90
C THR A 36 -5.77 37.70 18.40
N GLU A 37 -6.23 38.20 17.25
CA GLU A 37 -7.44 37.71 16.59
C GLU A 37 -7.27 36.26 16.13
N LEU A 38 -6.10 35.92 15.59
CA LEU A 38 -5.81 34.57 15.11
C LEU A 38 -5.48 33.57 16.22
N SER A 39 -5.25 33.99 17.47
CA SER A 39 -4.90 33.05 18.54
C SER A 39 -6.03 32.11 18.95
N GLN A 40 -7.28 32.46 18.64
CA GLN A 40 -8.45 31.57 18.83
C GLN A 40 -8.69 30.62 17.65
N VAL A 41 -8.05 30.88 16.51
CA VAL A 41 -8.20 30.08 15.29
C VAL A 41 -7.21 28.92 15.31
N SER A 42 -7.71 27.72 15.06
CA SER A 42 -6.94 26.48 15.00
C SER A 42 -6.79 25.98 13.57
N LEU A 43 -5.65 25.35 13.30
CA LEU A 43 -5.39 24.59 12.08
C LEU A 43 -6.27 23.35 12.06
N LYS A 44 -6.75 22.97 10.86
CA LYS A 44 -7.50 21.75 10.59
C LYS A 44 -6.97 21.05 9.34
N GLN A 45 -7.33 19.79 9.18
CA GLN A 45 -7.02 19.02 8.00
C GLN A 45 -7.77 19.55 6.77
N SER A 46 -7.01 20.00 5.77
CA SER A 46 -7.57 20.56 4.53
C SER A 46 -7.84 19.52 3.45
N ILE A 47 -7.22 18.34 3.56
CA ILE A 47 -7.40 17.25 2.61
C ILE A 47 -8.47 16.32 3.16
N PHE A 48 -9.61 16.24 2.48
CA PHE A 48 -10.74 15.43 2.95
C PHE A 48 -10.41 13.95 3.06
N SER A 49 -9.47 13.46 2.25
CA SER A 49 -8.90 12.13 2.36
C SER A 49 -7.89 12.00 3.49
N ARG A 50 -7.69 12.94 4.39
CA ARG A 50 -6.94 12.70 5.62
C ARG A 50 -7.93 12.66 6.78
N THR A 51 -7.57 12.00 7.88
CA THR A 51 -8.50 11.84 9.01
C THR A 51 -8.71 13.18 9.73
N PRO A 52 -9.95 13.65 9.93
CA PRO A 52 -10.23 14.90 10.66
C PRO A 52 -10.19 14.69 12.18
N ARG A 53 -9.89 13.48 12.67
CA ARG A 53 -9.91 13.17 14.11
C ARG A 53 -8.93 13.99 14.95
N PHE A 54 -7.95 14.62 14.32
CA PHE A 54 -6.98 15.51 14.98
C PHE A 54 -7.42 16.98 14.97
N ASP A 55 -8.42 17.37 14.18
CA ASP A 55 -8.86 18.77 14.07
C ASP A 55 -9.34 19.35 15.42
N PRO A 56 -10.04 18.59 16.28
CA PRO A 56 -10.46 19.09 17.59
C PRO A 56 -9.33 19.16 18.63
N SER A 57 -8.07 18.88 18.26
CA SER A 57 -6.91 18.98 19.16
C SER A 57 -6.34 20.40 19.28
N PHE A 58 -6.98 21.41 18.68
CA PHE A 58 -6.65 22.84 18.80
C PHE A 58 -5.18 23.18 18.47
N PHE A 59 -4.75 22.89 17.25
CA PHE A 59 -3.40 23.24 16.80
C PHE A 59 -3.29 24.74 16.46
N PRO A 60 -2.43 25.52 17.13
CA PRO A 60 -2.34 26.96 16.91
C PRO A 60 -1.57 27.30 15.63
N ILE A 61 -1.83 28.49 15.09
CA ILE A 61 -0.98 29.12 14.07
C ILE A 61 0.29 29.63 14.76
N LEU A 62 1.47 29.27 14.26
CA LEU A 62 2.76 29.62 14.86
C LEU A 62 3.52 30.66 14.02
N ALA A 63 4.23 31.57 14.69
CA ALA A 63 5.21 32.44 14.05
C ALA A 63 6.51 31.68 13.72
N VAL A 64 7.35 32.23 12.83
CA VAL A 64 8.63 31.61 12.47
C VAL A 64 9.55 31.47 13.69
N GLU A 65 9.57 32.48 14.56
CA GLU A 65 10.33 32.46 15.81
C GLU A 65 9.83 31.41 16.81
N ASP A 66 8.52 31.11 16.83
CA ASP A 66 7.97 30.03 17.65
C ASP A 66 8.46 28.67 17.16
N ILE A 67 8.53 28.47 15.84
CA ILE A 67 9.03 27.21 15.26
C ILE A 67 10.50 27.00 15.69
N ALA A 68 11.32 28.02 15.55
CA ALA A 68 12.74 27.96 15.91
C ALA A 68 12.95 27.69 17.40
N SER A 69 12.22 28.39 18.26
CA SER A 69 12.38 28.29 19.72
C SER A 69 11.80 27.00 20.32
N LYS A 70 10.63 26.55 19.84
CA LYS A 70 9.93 25.38 20.36
C LYS A 70 10.50 24.06 19.84
N PHE A 71 10.81 23.97 18.55
CA PHE A 71 11.22 22.71 17.92
C PHE A 71 12.73 22.60 17.70
N LYS A 72 13.47 23.72 17.70
CA LYS A 72 14.93 23.77 17.53
C LYS A 72 15.42 22.88 16.38
N PRO A 73 14.86 23.03 15.16
CA PRO A 73 15.23 22.19 14.03
C PRO A 73 16.69 22.42 13.62
N VAL A 74 17.27 21.45 12.92
CA VAL A 74 18.64 21.55 12.37
C VAL A 74 18.74 22.66 11.32
N GLY A 75 17.64 22.93 10.60
CA GLY A 75 17.52 24.06 9.70
C GLY A 75 16.08 24.43 9.40
N ILE A 76 15.88 25.64 8.87
CA ILE A 76 14.56 26.21 8.56
C ILE A 76 14.47 26.60 7.10
N TRP A 77 13.41 26.12 6.44
CA TRP A 77 13.01 26.52 5.09
C TRP A 77 11.79 27.45 5.16
N VAL A 78 11.95 28.70 4.75
CA VAL A 78 10.86 29.70 4.71
C VAL A 78 10.39 29.92 3.27
N ASN A 79 9.10 29.72 3.02
CA ASN A 79 8.52 29.92 1.69
C ASN A 79 7.61 31.16 1.64
N VAL A 80 8.02 32.18 0.88
CA VAL A 80 7.26 33.43 0.66
C VAL A 80 6.53 33.35 -0.66
N GLN A 81 5.21 33.10 -0.61
CA GLN A 81 4.41 32.77 -1.79
C GLN A 81 3.86 33.97 -2.56
N HIS A 82 3.58 35.08 -1.87
CA HIS A 82 2.78 36.18 -2.41
C HIS A 82 3.28 37.58 -1.95
N ASP A 83 4.57 37.91 -2.08
CA ASP A 83 5.14 39.23 -1.68
C ASP A 83 4.39 40.39 -2.34
N GLY A 84 4.10 40.27 -3.63
CA GLY A 84 3.34 41.27 -4.39
C GLY A 84 1.92 41.49 -3.86
N PHE A 85 1.25 40.45 -3.35
CA PHE A 85 -0.07 40.58 -2.74
C PHE A 85 0.00 41.33 -1.41
N TYR A 86 0.90 40.95 -0.50
CA TYR A 86 1.04 41.59 0.81
C TYR A 86 1.41 43.07 0.71
N SER A 87 2.17 43.44 -0.33
CA SER A 87 2.53 44.84 -0.61
C SER A 87 1.30 45.75 -0.85
N GLN A 88 0.17 45.20 -1.33
CA GLN A 88 -1.08 45.95 -1.51
C GLN A 88 -1.67 46.46 -0.19
N PHE A 89 -1.28 45.84 0.94
CA PHE A 89 -1.75 46.17 2.29
C PHE A 89 -0.67 46.92 3.10
N ASN A 90 0.33 47.51 2.43
CA ASN A 90 1.50 48.13 3.06
C ASN A 90 2.32 47.18 3.96
N LEU A 91 2.20 45.87 3.74
CA LEU A 91 3.02 44.86 4.40
C LEU A 91 4.25 44.54 3.56
N ASN A 92 5.42 44.50 4.19
CA ASN A 92 6.69 44.30 3.51
C ASN A 92 7.35 42.99 3.96
N MET A 93 7.14 41.92 3.19
CA MET A 93 7.70 40.60 3.50
C MET A 93 9.22 40.59 3.44
N THR A 94 9.84 41.40 2.58
CA THR A 94 11.31 41.55 2.55
C THR A 94 11.83 42.01 3.91
N ASN A 95 11.28 43.10 4.46
CA ASN A 95 11.70 43.61 5.77
C ASN A 95 11.41 42.62 6.91
N TYR A 96 10.28 41.93 6.85
CA TYR A 96 9.95 40.88 7.83
C TYR A 96 11.00 39.76 7.81
N ILE A 97 11.30 39.20 6.64
CA ILE A 97 12.28 38.10 6.50
C ILE A 97 13.68 38.54 6.92
N LEU A 98 14.10 39.76 6.57
CA LEU A 98 15.39 40.30 7.04
C LEU A 98 15.43 40.50 8.55
N SER A 99 14.29 40.83 9.18
CA SER A 99 14.17 40.95 10.63
C SER A 99 14.23 39.57 11.32
N VAL A 100 13.49 38.59 10.79
CA VAL A 100 13.49 37.19 11.28
C VAL A 100 14.89 36.58 11.16
N SER A 101 15.56 36.77 10.02
CA SER A 101 16.89 36.20 9.76
C SER A 101 18.00 36.74 10.68
N LYS A 102 17.74 37.80 11.44
CA LYS A 102 18.64 38.30 12.50
C LYS A 102 18.47 37.57 13.83
N ARG A 103 17.31 36.94 14.04
CA ARG A 103 16.93 36.26 15.30
C ARG A 103 16.93 34.74 15.17
N VAL A 104 16.73 34.24 13.96
CA VAL A 104 16.54 32.84 13.63
C VAL A 104 17.47 32.48 12.48
N ILE A 105 18.12 31.32 12.57
CA ILE A 105 18.88 30.75 11.45
C ILE A 105 17.88 30.26 10.41
N VAL A 106 17.89 30.89 9.24
CA VAL A 106 17.07 30.50 8.08
C VAL A 106 18.02 30.01 6.99
N ASP A 107 18.00 28.71 6.74
CA ASP A 107 18.89 28.03 5.80
C ASP A 107 18.41 28.19 4.37
N TYR A 108 17.09 28.17 4.16
CA TYR A 108 16.50 28.26 2.83
C TYR A 108 15.38 29.30 2.81
N ILE A 109 15.38 30.17 1.79
CA ILE A 109 14.27 31.08 1.49
C ILE A 109 13.81 30.79 0.07
N SER A 110 12.58 30.33 -0.08
CA SER A 110 11.97 30.11 -1.39
C SER A 110 10.90 31.13 -1.73
N SER A 111 10.78 31.46 -3.01
CA SER A 111 9.65 32.23 -3.53
C SER A 111 9.42 31.93 -5.00
N PRO A 112 8.15 31.93 -5.46
CA PRO A 112 7.85 31.92 -6.89
C PRO A 112 7.99 33.30 -7.53
N GLU A 113 8.23 34.37 -6.75
CA GLU A 113 8.31 35.75 -7.28
C GLU A 113 9.77 36.21 -7.42
N VAL A 114 10.18 36.53 -8.65
CA VAL A 114 11.56 36.94 -8.97
C VAL A 114 11.92 38.24 -8.28
N SER A 115 10.96 39.18 -8.22
CA SER A 115 11.17 40.47 -7.57
C SER A 115 11.48 40.32 -6.07
N PHE A 116 10.84 39.39 -5.37
CA PHE A 116 11.12 39.13 -3.96
C PHE A 116 12.54 38.59 -3.76
N LEU A 117 12.95 37.54 -4.50
CA LEU A 117 14.28 36.97 -4.38
C LEU A 117 15.38 37.99 -4.70
N THR A 118 15.16 38.81 -5.72
CA THR A 118 16.09 39.90 -6.08
C THR A 118 16.21 40.94 -4.96
N LYS A 119 15.12 41.27 -4.25
CA LYS A 119 15.14 42.24 -3.14
C LYS A 119 15.88 41.73 -1.89
N VAL A 120 15.94 40.41 -1.66
CA VAL A 120 16.64 39.81 -0.50
C VAL A 120 18.07 39.36 -0.82
N LEU A 121 18.42 39.24 -2.10
CA LEU A 121 19.76 38.90 -2.57
C LEU A 121 20.82 39.84 -1.97
N GLY A 122 21.85 39.25 -1.36
CA GLY A 122 22.95 40.00 -0.72
C GLY A 122 22.56 40.72 0.59
N ARG A 123 21.32 40.56 1.08
CA ARG A 123 20.84 41.18 2.32
C ARG A 123 20.54 40.17 3.43
N VAL A 124 20.51 38.87 3.09
CA VAL A 124 20.46 37.75 4.03
C VAL A 124 21.87 37.17 4.25
N SER A 125 22.00 36.22 5.18
CA SER A 125 23.28 35.53 5.42
C SER A 125 23.80 34.86 4.15
N ASN A 126 25.12 34.87 3.94
CA ASN A 126 25.75 34.17 2.81
C ASN A 126 25.54 32.64 2.86
N ASN A 127 25.21 32.10 4.03
CA ASN A 127 24.87 30.68 4.19
C ASN A 127 23.40 30.38 3.84
N THR A 128 22.54 31.41 3.76
CA THR A 128 21.14 31.25 3.38
C THR A 128 21.03 31.04 1.88
N LYS A 129 20.42 29.93 1.48
CA LYS A 129 20.17 29.56 0.10
C LYS A 129 18.86 30.16 -0.40
N LEU A 130 18.90 30.81 -1.57
CA LEU A 130 17.72 31.38 -2.22
C LEU A 130 17.20 30.41 -3.28
N MET A 131 15.93 30.03 -3.15
CA MET A 131 15.30 28.98 -3.95
C MET A 131 14.19 29.54 -4.83
N PHE A 132 14.36 29.52 -6.14
CA PHE A 132 13.30 29.92 -7.05
C PHE A 132 12.29 28.78 -7.22
N ARG A 133 11.05 29.00 -6.78
CA ARG A 133 9.98 28.00 -6.85
C ARG A 133 9.23 28.10 -8.18
N PHE A 134 9.35 27.07 -9.00
CA PHE A 134 8.54 26.93 -10.21
C PHE A 134 7.11 26.50 -9.84
N LEU A 135 6.13 27.04 -10.57
CA LEU A 135 4.72 26.62 -10.51
C LEU A 135 4.36 25.87 -11.80
N GLY A 136 3.10 25.88 -12.24
CA GLY A 136 2.72 25.29 -13.54
C GLY A 136 3.47 25.96 -14.71
N GLU A 137 3.82 25.19 -15.74
CA GLU A 137 4.63 25.68 -16.88
C GLU A 137 4.02 26.89 -17.59
N ASN A 138 2.69 26.91 -17.69
CA ASN A 138 1.93 27.99 -18.33
C ASN A 138 1.57 29.13 -17.38
N THR A 139 1.85 28.99 -16.09
CA THR A 139 1.60 30.04 -15.11
C THR A 139 2.57 31.20 -15.34
N ILE A 140 2.07 32.43 -15.26
CA ILE A 140 2.87 33.64 -15.46
C ILE A 140 3.47 34.08 -14.14
N GLU A 141 4.79 34.29 -14.11
CA GLU A 141 5.47 34.90 -12.98
C GLU A 141 5.16 36.41 -12.95
N PRO A 142 4.69 36.95 -11.82
CA PRO A 142 4.07 38.27 -11.78
C PRO A 142 5.05 39.43 -12.05
N SER A 143 6.35 39.25 -11.76
CA SER A 143 7.35 40.32 -11.84
C SER A 143 7.93 40.49 -13.25
N THR A 144 8.23 39.38 -13.92
CA THR A 144 8.87 39.30 -15.23
C THR A 144 7.86 39.18 -16.37
N LYS A 145 6.59 38.85 -16.06
CA LYS A 145 5.51 38.59 -17.02
C LYS A 145 5.84 37.45 -18.00
N ARG A 146 6.76 36.55 -17.62
CA ARG A 146 7.13 35.36 -18.38
C ARG A 146 6.50 34.12 -17.74
N THR A 147 6.28 33.08 -18.53
CA THR A 147 5.82 31.80 -17.96
C THR A 147 6.96 31.06 -17.28
N TYR A 148 6.66 30.30 -16.23
CA TYR A 148 7.67 29.47 -15.52
C TYR A 148 8.36 28.50 -16.49
N GLY A 149 7.63 27.88 -17.42
CA GLY A 149 8.21 27.01 -18.45
C GLY A 149 9.21 27.73 -19.37
N SER A 150 8.98 29.01 -19.68
CA SER A 150 9.94 29.81 -20.47
C SER A 150 11.20 30.18 -19.67
N MET A 151 11.08 30.35 -18.35
CA MET A 151 12.21 30.63 -17.46
C MET A 151 13.05 29.37 -17.21
N LEU A 152 12.41 28.20 -17.18
CA LEU A 152 13.07 26.90 -17.03
C LEU A 152 14.11 26.64 -18.13
N LYS A 153 13.87 27.17 -19.34
CA LYS A 153 14.79 27.09 -20.48
C LYS A 153 16.02 28.00 -20.36
N ASN A 154 16.06 28.91 -19.38
CA ASN A 154 17.17 29.85 -19.16
C ASN A 154 17.58 29.85 -17.68
N LEU A 155 18.19 28.75 -17.24
CA LEU A 155 18.66 28.60 -15.86
C LEU A 155 19.81 29.53 -15.51
N THR A 156 20.58 30.00 -16.50
CA THR A 156 21.60 31.04 -16.29
C THR A 156 20.99 32.36 -15.82
N PHE A 157 19.80 32.72 -16.31
CA PHE A 157 19.05 33.86 -15.78
C PHE A 157 18.57 33.61 -14.35
N VAL A 158 18.07 32.40 -14.04
CA VAL A 158 17.66 32.06 -12.67
C VAL A 158 18.83 32.14 -11.68
N LYS A 159 20.02 31.72 -12.11
CA LYS A 159 21.25 31.79 -11.32
C LYS A 159 21.65 33.21 -10.90
N THR A 160 21.16 34.26 -11.57
CA THR A 160 21.50 35.64 -11.19
C THR A 160 20.82 36.09 -9.89
N PHE A 161 19.78 35.38 -9.42
CA PHE A 161 19.03 35.75 -8.23
C PHE A 161 18.72 34.58 -7.28
N ALA A 162 19.03 33.34 -7.66
CA ALA A 162 18.81 32.16 -6.84
C ALA A 162 20.05 31.24 -6.80
N SER A 163 20.23 30.54 -5.68
CA SER A 163 21.25 29.49 -5.55
C SER A 163 20.72 28.10 -5.92
N GLY A 164 19.40 27.91 -5.94
CA GLY A 164 18.77 26.68 -6.39
C GLY A 164 17.33 26.89 -6.86
N ILE A 165 16.70 25.81 -7.30
CA ILE A 165 15.33 25.78 -7.81
C ILE A 165 14.51 24.70 -7.12
N LEU A 166 13.23 24.99 -6.88
CA LEU A 166 12.24 24.02 -6.41
C LEU A 166 11.23 23.80 -7.54
N VAL A 167 11.16 22.59 -8.08
CA VAL A 167 10.32 22.26 -9.24
C VAL A 167 9.27 21.20 -8.89
N PRO A 168 8.04 21.31 -9.43
CA PRO A 168 7.07 20.22 -9.38
C PRO A 168 7.65 18.93 -9.95
N LYS A 169 7.38 17.77 -9.33
CA LYS A 169 7.96 16.48 -9.74
C LYS A 169 7.74 16.13 -11.22
N ASN A 170 6.65 16.59 -11.83
CA ASN A 170 6.33 16.38 -13.24
C ASN A 170 7.23 17.14 -14.23
N TYR A 171 8.00 18.14 -13.77
CA TYR A 171 9.04 18.78 -14.58
C TYR A 171 10.22 17.83 -14.83
N ILE A 172 10.47 16.90 -13.91
CA ILE A 172 11.58 15.95 -13.96
C ILE A 172 11.10 14.65 -14.60
N TRP A 173 10.01 14.08 -14.09
CA TRP A 173 9.37 12.87 -14.57
C TRP A 173 7.95 13.21 -15.06
N PRO A 174 7.75 13.56 -16.34
CA PRO A 174 6.43 13.85 -16.86
C PRO A 174 5.54 12.61 -16.79
N VAL A 175 4.23 12.83 -16.67
CA VAL A 175 3.23 11.76 -16.59
C VAL A 175 2.22 11.97 -17.70
N SER A 176 1.97 10.91 -18.47
CA SER A 176 0.96 10.85 -19.52
C SER A 176 -0.47 10.96 -18.96
N PRO A 177 -1.47 11.35 -19.79
CA PRO A 177 -2.87 11.40 -19.36
C PRO A 177 -3.43 10.05 -18.88
N ASP A 178 -2.86 8.92 -19.31
CA ASP A 178 -3.20 7.58 -18.82
C ASP A 178 -2.37 7.15 -17.59
N ASN A 179 -1.67 8.10 -16.96
CA ASN A 179 -0.98 7.97 -15.67
C ASN A 179 0.29 7.09 -15.67
N TYR A 180 1.04 7.11 -16.78
CA TYR A 180 2.35 6.45 -16.90
C TYR A 180 3.49 7.47 -17.01
N LEU A 181 4.64 7.14 -16.44
CA LEU A 181 5.85 7.93 -16.60
C LEU A 181 6.27 8.02 -18.07
N GLU A 182 6.57 9.23 -18.48
CA GLU A 182 7.26 9.55 -19.73
C GLU A 182 8.78 9.61 -19.49
N PRO A 183 9.61 9.68 -20.55
CA PRO A 183 11.05 9.88 -20.39
C PRO A 183 11.36 11.11 -19.52
N TYR A 184 12.30 10.95 -18.57
CA TYR A 184 12.74 12.06 -17.72
C TYR A 184 13.34 13.19 -18.57
N THR A 185 13.21 14.41 -18.06
CA THR A 185 13.77 15.59 -18.72
C THR A 185 15.22 15.84 -18.27
N SER A 186 15.98 16.60 -19.06
CA SER A 186 17.36 16.94 -18.71
C SER A 186 17.48 18.02 -17.62
N ILE A 187 16.38 18.39 -16.93
CA ILE A 187 16.34 19.58 -16.07
C ILE A 187 17.31 19.48 -14.88
N VAL A 188 17.42 18.31 -14.25
CA VAL A 188 18.32 18.08 -13.11
C VAL A 188 19.77 18.34 -13.53
N ASN A 189 20.20 17.68 -14.60
CA ASN A 189 21.53 17.85 -15.18
C ASN A 189 21.80 19.29 -15.64
N ASN A 190 20.79 19.97 -16.21
CA ASN A 190 20.91 21.37 -16.64
C ASN A 190 21.04 22.33 -15.46
N ALA A 191 20.32 22.09 -14.36
CA ALA A 191 20.42 22.89 -13.13
C ALA A 191 21.81 22.76 -12.52
N HIS A 192 22.31 21.53 -12.36
CA HIS A 192 23.66 21.28 -11.86
C HIS A 192 24.74 21.92 -12.73
N LYS A 193 24.62 21.82 -14.07
CA LYS A 193 25.53 22.50 -15.02
C LYS A 193 25.50 24.03 -14.89
N ALA A 194 24.34 24.60 -14.55
CA ALA A 194 24.21 26.04 -14.27
C ALA A 194 24.68 26.43 -12.85
N GLY A 195 25.16 25.47 -12.05
CA GLY A 195 25.55 25.67 -10.66
C GLY A 195 24.37 25.94 -9.73
N LEU A 196 23.18 25.45 -10.06
CA LEU A 196 21.98 25.50 -9.23
C LEU A 196 21.74 24.15 -8.55
N GLU A 197 21.41 24.18 -7.26
CA GLU A 197 20.77 23.06 -6.57
C GLU A 197 19.34 22.89 -7.11
N ILE A 198 18.82 21.67 -7.16
CA ILE A 198 17.46 21.35 -7.62
C ILE A 198 16.75 20.44 -6.62
N TYR A 199 15.58 20.90 -6.17
CA TYR A 199 14.70 20.20 -5.26
C TYR A 199 13.38 19.87 -5.98
N ALA A 200 12.84 18.69 -5.73
CA ALA A 200 11.56 18.27 -6.31
C ALA A 200 10.41 18.42 -5.30
N SER A 201 9.26 18.94 -5.72
CA SER A 201 8.06 19.12 -4.88
C SER A 201 6.89 18.28 -5.34
N ASP A 202 5.76 18.40 -4.63
CA ASP A 202 4.47 17.79 -4.96
C ASP A 202 4.47 16.27 -4.76
N PHE A 203 5.29 15.81 -3.82
CA PHE A 203 5.20 14.47 -3.28
C PHE A 203 4.16 14.41 -2.18
N ALA A 204 3.19 13.51 -2.35
CA ALA A 204 2.22 13.18 -1.34
C ALA A 204 2.08 11.67 -1.37
N ASN A 205 2.44 11.02 -0.26
CA ASN A 205 2.28 9.59 -0.13
C ASN A 205 0.84 9.18 -0.35
N ASP A 206 -0.10 10.09 -0.07
CA ASP A 206 -1.52 9.85 -0.10
C ASP A 206 -2.18 10.41 -1.36
N PHE A 207 -1.48 10.56 -2.48
CA PHE A 207 -2.05 11.03 -3.76
C PHE A 207 -1.89 9.98 -4.86
N MET A 208 -2.47 10.21 -6.05
CA MET A 208 -2.29 9.28 -7.16
C MET A 208 -0.84 9.27 -7.65
N PHE A 209 -0.27 8.07 -7.72
CA PHE A 209 1.04 7.80 -8.31
C PHE A 209 0.88 7.34 -9.74
N SER A 210 1.94 7.48 -10.53
CA SER A 210 2.02 6.76 -11.78
C SER A 210 1.92 5.24 -11.55
N TYR A 211 1.25 4.53 -12.46
CA TYR A 211 1.18 3.07 -12.45
C TYR A 211 2.55 2.39 -12.50
N ASN A 212 3.61 3.10 -12.97
CA ASN A 212 4.98 2.61 -12.97
C ASN A 212 5.54 2.31 -11.57
N HIS A 213 5.00 2.93 -10.53
CA HIS A 213 5.43 2.72 -9.15
C HIS A 213 4.55 1.73 -8.40
N SER A 214 3.50 1.18 -9.02
CA SER A 214 2.54 0.30 -8.36
C SER A 214 2.01 0.85 -7.02
N TYR A 215 1.89 2.19 -6.94
CA TYR A 215 1.48 2.93 -5.75
C TYR A 215 2.41 2.77 -4.53
N ASP A 216 3.69 2.42 -4.77
CA ASP A 216 4.75 2.43 -3.77
C ASP A 216 5.40 3.84 -3.69
N PRO A 217 5.13 4.63 -2.63
CA PRO A 217 5.72 5.96 -2.48
C PRO A 217 7.25 5.91 -2.34
N LEU A 218 7.79 4.86 -1.70
CA LEU A 218 9.23 4.70 -1.54
C LEU A 218 9.90 4.50 -2.90
N ALA A 219 9.29 3.73 -3.80
CA ALA A 219 9.77 3.58 -5.18
C ALA A 219 9.73 4.91 -5.94
N GLU A 220 8.70 5.74 -5.73
CA GLU A 220 8.64 7.08 -6.32
C GLU A 220 9.82 7.93 -5.83
N TYR A 221 10.04 8.08 -4.51
CA TYR A 221 11.17 8.88 -4.01
C TYR A 221 12.52 8.37 -4.52
N LEU A 222 12.76 7.06 -4.48
CA LEU A 222 13.99 6.45 -4.98
C LEU A 222 14.23 6.79 -6.46
N SER A 223 13.18 6.88 -7.28
CA SER A 223 13.31 7.26 -8.70
C SER A 223 13.82 8.70 -8.92
N PHE A 224 13.85 9.56 -7.90
CA PHE A 224 14.41 10.92 -7.97
C PHE A 224 15.82 11.04 -7.37
N ILE A 225 16.24 10.09 -6.52
CA ILE A 225 17.49 10.21 -5.73
C ILE A 225 18.50 9.07 -5.98
N ASP A 226 18.03 7.87 -6.29
CA ASP A 226 18.83 6.66 -6.45
C ASP A 226 18.47 5.96 -7.77
N ASN A 227 18.89 6.61 -8.85
CA ASN A 227 18.78 6.10 -10.21
C ASN A 227 20.10 6.33 -10.97
N ASN A 228 20.27 5.65 -12.10
CA ASN A 228 21.51 5.72 -12.89
C ASN A 228 21.61 6.96 -13.81
N ALA A 229 20.64 7.87 -13.78
CA ALA A 229 20.51 8.98 -14.73
C ALA A 229 20.76 10.36 -14.09
N PHE A 230 20.26 10.59 -12.88
CA PHE A 230 20.37 11.84 -12.15
C PHE A 230 20.06 11.64 -10.66
N SER A 231 20.32 12.64 -9.83
CA SER A 231 19.85 12.71 -8.45
C SER A 231 19.48 14.15 -8.12
N VAL A 232 18.31 14.37 -7.49
CA VAL A 232 17.94 15.69 -6.97
C VAL A 232 18.64 15.98 -5.65
N ASP A 233 18.84 17.26 -5.32
CA ASP A 233 19.50 17.68 -4.06
C ASP A 233 18.57 17.56 -2.84
N GLY A 234 17.27 17.38 -3.06
CA GLY A 234 16.31 17.04 -2.02
C GLY A 234 14.86 17.06 -2.52
N VAL A 235 13.93 16.77 -1.61
CA VAL A 235 12.49 16.76 -1.91
C VAL A 235 11.70 17.58 -0.89
N LEU A 236 10.63 18.21 -1.33
CA LEU A 236 9.62 18.84 -0.50
C LEU A 236 8.36 17.97 -0.48
N THR A 237 7.97 17.51 0.71
CA THR A 237 6.83 16.61 0.90
C THR A 237 6.08 16.91 2.20
N ASP A 238 4.81 16.54 2.23
CA ASP A 238 3.99 16.44 3.44
C ASP A 238 4.37 15.23 4.33
N PHE A 239 5.15 14.27 3.80
CA PHE A 239 5.45 12.98 4.43
C PHE A 239 6.95 12.79 4.66
N PRO A 240 7.61 13.58 5.53
CA PRO A 240 9.07 13.62 5.63
C PRO A 240 9.71 12.29 6.06
N VAL A 241 8.96 11.38 6.67
CA VAL A 241 9.45 10.05 7.07
C VAL A 241 9.86 9.24 5.84
N THR A 242 9.03 9.16 4.81
CA THR A 242 9.28 8.30 3.65
C THR A 242 10.53 8.65 2.85
N PRO A 243 10.81 9.92 2.47
CA PRO A 243 12.08 10.25 1.83
C PRO A 243 13.26 10.15 2.80
N SER A 244 13.08 10.37 4.12
CA SER A 244 14.15 10.14 5.09
C SER A 244 14.59 8.68 5.10
N GLU A 245 13.63 7.76 5.08
CA GLU A 245 13.88 6.33 4.95
C GLU A 245 14.48 6.01 3.58
N ALA A 246 13.92 6.55 2.50
CA ALA A 246 14.43 6.37 1.15
C ALA A 246 15.92 6.68 1.07
N ILE A 247 16.30 7.89 1.50
CA ILE A 247 17.67 8.41 1.44
C ILE A 247 18.62 7.60 2.34
N VAL A 248 18.23 7.35 3.59
CA VAL A 248 19.16 6.81 4.61
C VAL A 248 19.21 5.29 4.62
N CYS A 249 18.08 4.62 4.37
CA CYS A 249 17.93 3.18 4.61
C CYS A 249 17.78 2.36 3.33
N PHE A 250 17.35 2.97 2.23
CA PHE A 250 16.96 2.26 1.01
C PHE A 250 17.75 2.65 -0.25
N THR A 251 18.69 3.59 -0.14
CA THR A 251 19.65 3.83 -1.23
C THR A 251 20.73 2.75 -1.27
N ASN A 252 21.23 2.43 -2.47
CA ASN A 252 22.36 1.52 -2.66
C ASN A 252 22.17 0.11 -2.06
N LEU A 253 20.92 -0.41 -2.05
CA LEU A 253 20.65 -1.75 -1.54
C LEU A 253 21.36 -2.82 -2.37
N ASN A 254 21.81 -3.87 -1.68
CA ASN A 254 22.35 -5.05 -2.35
C ASN A 254 21.24 -5.73 -3.18
N LYS A 255 21.43 -5.80 -4.49
CA LYS A 255 20.48 -6.41 -5.44
C LYS A 255 20.55 -7.94 -5.49
N SER A 256 21.30 -8.59 -4.57
CA SER A 256 21.39 -10.05 -4.55
C SER A 256 20.04 -10.71 -4.23
N THR A 257 19.62 -11.62 -5.10
CA THR A 257 18.39 -12.40 -5.01
C THR A 257 18.53 -13.62 -4.11
N THR A 258 19.73 -14.01 -3.68
CA THR A 258 19.99 -15.31 -3.02
C THR A 258 19.90 -15.31 -1.49
N ASN A 259 19.53 -14.19 -0.86
CA ASN A 259 19.37 -14.14 0.60
C ASN A 259 18.00 -14.71 1.06
N HIS A 260 17.99 -15.99 1.41
CA HIS A 260 16.82 -16.72 1.93
C HIS A 260 16.73 -16.76 3.47
N GLY A 261 17.39 -15.82 4.17
CA GLY A 261 17.25 -15.69 5.62
C GLY A 261 15.84 -15.26 6.03
N LYS A 262 15.47 -15.46 7.30
CA LYS A 262 14.19 -14.97 7.83
C LYS A 262 14.15 -13.43 7.90
N PRO A 263 12.96 -12.80 7.75
CA PRO A 263 11.70 -13.43 7.37
C PRO A 263 11.73 -13.88 5.89
N LEU A 264 11.06 -15.00 5.59
CA LEU A 264 10.82 -15.44 4.21
C LEU A 264 9.86 -14.49 3.51
N ILE A 265 10.10 -14.21 2.23
CA ILE A 265 9.16 -13.49 1.37
C ILE A 265 8.40 -14.53 0.55
N ILE A 266 7.13 -14.70 0.86
CA ILE A 266 6.23 -15.65 0.22
C ILE A 266 5.29 -14.81 -0.67
N SER A 267 5.14 -15.16 -1.95
CA SER A 267 4.17 -14.48 -2.80
C SER A 267 2.73 -14.82 -2.39
N HIS A 268 1.80 -13.94 -2.72
CA HIS A 268 0.36 -14.22 -2.66
C HIS A 268 -0.20 -14.19 -4.08
N ASN A 269 -0.41 -15.37 -4.66
CA ASN A 269 -0.78 -15.62 -6.04
C ASN A 269 0.26 -15.08 -7.06
N GLY A 270 1.55 -15.15 -6.71
CA GLY A 270 2.62 -14.43 -7.42
C GLY A 270 2.66 -12.93 -7.07
N ALA A 271 3.16 -12.08 -7.98
CA ALA A 271 3.11 -10.62 -7.83
C ALA A 271 1.73 -10.09 -8.23
N SER A 272 0.69 -10.56 -7.54
CA SER A 272 -0.72 -10.30 -7.86
C SER A 272 -1.15 -8.84 -7.69
N GLY A 273 -0.31 -8.02 -7.04
CA GLY A 273 -0.45 -6.57 -7.00
C GLY A 273 -0.13 -5.88 -8.33
N ASP A 274 0.69 -6.51 -9.18
CA ASP A 274 1.15 -5.98 -10.47
C ASP A 274 0.44 -6.64 -11.67
N TYR A 275 0.14 -7.94 -11.58
CA TYR A 275 -0.47 -8.75 -12.65
C TYR A 275 -1.64 -9.58 -12.11
N PRO A 276 -2.54 -10.09 -12.97
CA PRO A 276 -3.53 -11.08 -12.55
C PRO A 276 -2.85 -12.27 -11.87
N GLY A 277 -3.31 -12.60 -10.66
CA GLY A 277 -2.71 -13.65 -9.83
C GLY A 277 -2.75 -15.03 -10.51
N CYS A 278 -1.88 -15.92 -10.06
CA CYS A 278 -1.76 -17.30 -10.56
C CYS A 278 -1.49 -17.41 -12.08
N THR A 279 -0.87 -16.38 -12.68
CA THR A 279 -0.43 -16.39 -14.08
C THR A 279 1.08 -16.52 -14.21
N ASP A 280 1.53 -16.96 -15.39
CA ASP A 280 2.95 -16.99 -15.76
C ASP A 280 3.67 -15.65 -15.52
N LEU A 281 3.03 -14.52 -15.84
CA LEU A 281 3.59 -13.18 -15.60
C LEU A 281 3.65 -12.82 -14.11
N ALA A 282 2.61 -13.13 -13.33
CA ALA A 282 2.62 -12.87 -11.90
C ALA A 282 3.72 -13.68 -11.19
N TYR A 283 3.92 -14.94 -11.58
CA TYR A 283 4.98 -15.77 -11.02
C TYR A 283 6.37 -15.34 -11.45
N GLN A 284 6.57 -15.04 -12.74
CA GLN A 284 7.87 -14.53 -13.21
C GLN A 284 8.23 -13.22 -12.51
N LYS A 285 7.27 -12.30 -12.37
CA LYS A 285 7.50 -11.05 -11.64
C LYS A 285 7.83 -11.29 -10.16
N ALA A 286 7.17 -12.23 -9.48
CA ALA A 286 7.50 -12.57 -8.10
C ALA A 286 8.93 -13.11 -7.94
N VAL A 287 9.39 -13.95 -8.88
CA VAL A 287 10.78 -14.43 -8.92
C VAL A 287 11.75 -13.27 -9.15
N ASP A 288 11.48 -12.41 -10.14
CA ASP A 288 12.34 -11.27 -10.48
C ASP A 288 12.42 -10.25 -9.32
N ASP A 289 11.33 -10.12 -8.56
CA ASP A 289 11.22 -9.29 -7.38
C ASP A 289 11.92 -9.88 -6.13
N GLY A 290 12.38 -11.12 -6.21
CA GLY A 290 13.14 -11.78 -5.14
C GLY A 290 12.29 -12.44 -4.06
N ALA A 291 11.12 -12.98 -4.41
CA ALA A 291 10.39 -13.89 -3.53
C ALA A 291 11.26 -15.12 -3.18
N ASP A 292 11.23 -15.52 -1.90
CA ASP A 292 11.90 -16.73 -1.43
C ASP A 292 11.06 -17.98 -1.72
N VAL A 293 9.73 -17.83 -1.71
CA VAL A 293 8.72 -18.87 -1.96
C VAL A 293 7.65 -18.29 -2.86
N ILE A 294 7.20 -19.05 -3.86
CA ILE A 294 5.99 -18.72 -4.63
C ILE A 294 4.89 -19.74 -4.39
N ASP A 295 3.64 -19.27 -4.45
CA ASP A 295 2.46 -20.00 -4.01
C ASP A 295 1.54 -20.40 -5.19
N CYS A 296 0.82 -21.52 -5.05
CA CYS A 296 -0.21 -21.93 -6.00
C CYS A 296 -1.41 -22.49 -5.21
N PRO A 297 -2.48 -21.71 -5.05
CA PRO A 297 -3.76 -22.24 -4.59
C PRO A 297 -4.35 -23.13 -5.67
N VAL A 298 -4.66 -24.38 -5.32
CA VAL A 298 -5.08 -25.39 -6.28
C VAL A 298 -6.60 -25.44 -6.36
N GLN A 299 -7.10 -25.34 -7.58
CA GLN A 299 -8.49 -25.61 -7.94
C GLN A 299 -8.55 -26.74 -8.98
N VAL A 300 -9.74 -27.28 -9.22
CA VAL A 300 -9.95 -28.34 -10.20
C VAL A 300 -10.96 -27.93 -11.26
N THR A 301 -10.68 -28.26 -12.52
CA THR A 301 -11.59 -28.06 -13.66
C THR A 301 -12.59 -29.21 -13.79
N LYS A 302 -13.61 -29.04 -14.64
CA LYS A 302 -14.64 -30.06 -14.91
C LYS A 302 -14.05 -31.41 -15.38
N ASP A 303 -12.97 -31.36 -16.13
CA ASP A 303 -12.23 -32.50 -16.66
C ASP A 303 -11.14 -33.03 -15.70
N GLY A 304 -11.15 -32.59 -14.43
CA GLY A 304 -10.31 -33.12 -13.37
C GLY A 304 -8.86 -32.65 -13.42
N ILE A 305 -8.57 -31.52 -14.08
CA ILE A 305 -7.21 -30.97 -14.20
C ILE A 305 -6.97 -30.00 -13.03
N PRO A 306 -5.92 -30.21 -12.21
CA PRO A 306 -5.51 -29.26 -11.18
C PRO A 306 -4.87 -28.00 -11.80
N ILE A 307 -5.31 -26.83 -11.35
CA ILE A 307 -4.88 -25.51 -11.85
C ILE A 307 -4.51 -24.58 -10.69
N CYS A 308 -3.60 -23.64 -10.93
CA CYS A 308 -3.34 -22.55 -10.00
C CYS A 308 -4.40 -21.47 -10.19
N MET A 309 -5.21 -21.19 -9.18
CA MET A 309 -6.28 -20.18 -9.22
C MET A 309 -6.63 -19.73 -7.80
N SER A 310 -6.63 -18.42 -7.57
CA SER A 310 -6.87 -17.81 -6.25
C SER A 310 -8.31 -17.98 -5.72
N SER A 311 -9.28 -18.22 -6.61
CA SER A 311 -10.67 -18.49 -6.24
C SER A 311 -11.23 -19.66 -7.04
N ILE A 312 -12.06 -20.48 -6.39
CA ILE A 312 -12.87 -21.51 -7.07
C ILE A 312 -14.01 -20.88 -7.89
N ASN A 313 -14.38 -19.63 -7.60
CA ASN A 313 -15.35 -18.85 -8.35
C ASN A 313 -14.65 -18.00 -9.42
N LEU A 314 -14.79 -18.39 -10.68
CA LEU A 314 -14.16 -17.73 -11.83
C LEU A 314 -14.61 -16.27 -12.02
N MET A 315 -15.69 -15.81 -11.38
CA MET A 315 -16.11 -14.40 -11.45
C MET A 315 -15.15 -13.43 -10.76
N ASP A 316 -14.43 -13.92 -9.77
CA ASP A 316 -13.54 -13.10 -8.96
C ASP A 316 -12.32 -12.69 -9.79
N ASP A 317 -11.70 -13.68 -10.45
CA ASP A 317 -10.36 -13.56 -11.02
C ASP A 317 -10.29 -13.76 -12.55
N THR A 318 -11.44 -13.86 -13.23
CA THR A 318 -11.47 -13.98 -14.70
C THR A 318 -12.54 -13.10 -15.37
N THR A 319 -12.56 -13.13 -16.70
CA THR A 319 -13.60 -12.47 -17.52
C THR A 319 -14.88 -13.30 -17.70
N VAL A 320 -15.12 -14.36 -16.92
CA VAL A 320 -16.25 -15.29 -17.12
C VAL A 320 -17.62 -14.60 -17.15
N ALA A 321 -17.80 -13.56 -16.33
CA ALA A 321 -19.05 -12.80 -16.26
C ALA A 321 -19.42 -12.08 -17.57
N LYS A 322 -18.47 -11.91 -18.50
CA LYS A 322 -18.65 -11.32 -19.82
C LYS A 322 -18.57 -12.35 -20.96
N SER A 323 -18.53 -13.64 -20.63
CA SER A 323 -18.41 -14.73 -21.59
C SER A 323 -19.75 -15.44 -21.81
N GLN A 324 -19.78 -16.38 -22.75
CA GLN A 324 -20.93 -17.27 -22.97
C GLN A 324 -21.28 -18.15 -21.74
N PHE A 325 -20.36 -18.28 -20.77
CA PHE A 325 -20.57 -19.07 -19.56
C PHE A 325 -21.23 -18.28 -18.43
N ALA A 326 -21.49 -16.99 -18.61
CA ALA A 326 -22.14 -16.15 -17.59
C ALA A 326 -23.52 -16.67 -17.16
N SER A 327 -24.21 -17.46 -17.99
CA SER A 327 -25.49 -18.08 -17.65
C SER A 327 -25.37 -19.34 -16.79
N GLN A 328 -24.17 -19.86 -16.54
CA GLN A 328 -23.93 -21.05 -15.70
C GLN A 328 -23.81 -20.71 -14.21
N THR A 329 -24.27 -19.53 -13.80
CA THR A 329 -24.19 -19.08 -12.41
C THR A 329 -24.99 -19.98 -11.46
N ALA A 330 -24.40 -20.33 -10.33
CA ALA A 330 -25.08 -21.01 -9.23
C ALA A 330 -24.64 -20.44 -7.88
N VAL A 331 -25.43 -20.71 -6.84
CA VAL A 331 -25.02 -20.53 -5.43
C VAL A 331 -24.74 -21.91 -4.86
N ILE A 332 -23.53 -22.12 -4.36
CA ILE A 332 -23.10 -23.38 -3.73
C ILE A 332 -22.75 -23.05 -2.29
N LYS A 333 -23.67 -23.37 -1.38
CA LYS A 333 -23.62 -22.91 0.03
C LYS A 333 -22.37 -23.39 0.77
N ASP A 334 -21.84 -24.55 0.42
CA ASP A 334 -20.62 -25.11 1.03
C ASP A 334 -19.35 -24.38 0.59
N ILE A 335 -19.43 -23.56 -0.46
CA ILE A 335 -18.33 -22.72 -0.94
C ILE A 335 -18.59 -21.26 -0.57
N GLN A 336 -19.72 -20.69 -1.02
CA GLN A 336 -20.03 -19.28 -0.86
C GLN A 336 -21.54 -18.98 -0.94
N SER A 337 -21.95 -17.85 -0.37
CA SER A 337 -23.34 -17.39 -0.34
C SER A 337 -23.74 -16.53 -1.54
N VAL A 338 -22.85 -16.33 -2.51
CA VAL A 338 -23.06 -15.46 -3.69
C VAL A 338 -23.06 -16.26 -4.99
N LEU A 339 -23.69 -15.69 -6.02
CA LEU A 339 -23.70 -16.28 -7.38
C LEU A 339 -22.28 -16.34 -7.94
N GLY A 340 -21.91 -17.48 -8.50
CA GLY A 340 -20.62 -17.68 -9.14
C GLY A 340 -20.70 -18.65 -10.31
N VAL A 341 -19.69 -18.60 -11.18
CA VAL A 341 -19.38 -19.68 -12.13
C VAL A 341 -18.11 -20.33 -11.62
N PHE A 342 -18.15 -21.63 -11.35
CA PHE A 342 -17.09 -22.32 -10.62
C PHE A 342 -16.12 -23.03 -11.57
N THR A 343 -14.87 -23.24 -11.14
CA THR A 343 -13.84 -23.90 -11.96
C THR A 343 -14.28 -25.27 -12.48
N PHE A 344 -15.02 -26.04 -11.67
CA PHE A 344 -15.55 -27.35 -12.03
C PHE A 344 -16.78 -27.32 -12.97
N ASN A 345 -17.28 -26.14 -13.35
CA ASN A 345 -18.29 -26.03 -14.40
C ASN A 345 -17.68 -26.10 -15.81
N LEU A 346 -16.41 -25.76 -15.96
CA LEU A 346 -15.73 -25.59 -17.25
C LEU A 346 -14.54 -26.55 -17.38
N THR A 347 -14.29 -27.06 -18.59
CA THR A 347 -13.05 -27.80 -18.86
C THR A 347 -11.85 -26.85 -18.88
N TRP A 348 -10.63 -27.38 -18.75
CA TRP A 348 -9.43 -26.57 -18.94
C TRP A 348 -9.44 -25.84 -20.29
N ASP A 349 -9.84 -26.55 -21.35
CA ASP A 349 -9.95 -26.02 -22.70
C ASP A 349 -10.98 -24.88 -22.80
N ASP A 350 -12.12 -24.98 -22.09
CA ASP A 350 -13.11 -23.90 -22.02
C ASP A 350 -12.52 -22.65 -21.38
N ILE A 351 -11.76 -22.80 -20.29
CA ILE A 351 -11.14 -21.70 -19.56
C ILE A 351 -10.10 -21.00 -20.43
N VAL A 352 -9.11 -21.73 -20.97
CA VAL A 352 -7.98 -21.10 -21.68
C VAL A 352 -8.36 -20.52 -23.04
N LYS A 353 -9.38 -21.06 -23.72
CA LYS A 353 -9.80 -20.56 -25.05
C LYS A 353 -10.75 -19.37 -24.95
N ASN A 354 -11.56 -19.29 -23.90
CA ASN A 354 -12.67 -18.34 -23.86
C ASN A 354 -12.55 -17.27 -22.75
N LEU A 355 -11.70 -17.49 -21.74
CA LEU A 355 -11.54 -16.57 -20.62
C LEU A 355 -10.18 -15.88 -20.66
N ARG A 356 -10.08 -14.75 -19.97
CA ARG A 356 -8.83 -14.09 -19.63
C ARG A 356 -8.71 -13.98 -18.12
N PRO A 357 -7.48 -14.10 -17.56
CA PRO A 357 -7.22 -13.70 -16.18
C PRO A 357 -7.65 -12.25 -15.96
N LYS A 358 -8.02 -11.90 -14.74
CA LYS A 358 -8.43 -10.54 -14.36
C LYS A 358 -7.74 -10.18 -13.06
N ILE A 359 -7.03 -9.05 -13.06
CA ILE A 359 -6.38 -8.56 -11.85
C ILE A 359 -7.41 -8.21 -10.78
N SER A 360 -7.16 -8.67 -9.56
CA SER A 360 -8.00 -8.32 -8.42
C SER A 360 -7.80 -6.86 -8.04
N THR A 361 -8.91 -6.16 -7.81
CA THR A 361 -8.91 -4.77 -7.34
C THR A 361 -9.73 -4.72 -6.04
N PRO A 362 -9.13 -5.11 -4.90
CA PRO A 362 -9.86 -5.29 -3.64
C PRO A 362 -10.51 -4.00 -3.09
N PHE A 363 -10.19 -2.84 -3.67
CA PHE A 363 -10.63 -1.52 -3.20
C PHE A 363 -11.33 -0.71 -4.30
N SER A 364 -12.05 -1.37 -5.19
CA SER A 364 -12.79 -0.72 -6.29
C SER A 364 -13.77 0.37 -5.81
N SER A 365 -14.24 0.30 -4.57
CA SER A 365 -15.08 1.33 -3.94
C SER A 365 -14.39 2.68 -3.78
N PHE A 366 -13.06 2.74 -3.88
CA PHE A 366 -12.26 3.96 -3.76
C PHE A 366 -11.70 4.47 -5.10
N ASN A 367 -12.14 3.90 -6.24
CA ASN A 367 -11.62 4.21 -7.58
C ASN A 367 -10.08 4.10 -7.70
N LEU A 368 -9.47 3.23 -6.89
CA LEU A 368 -8.05 2.92 -6.95
C LEU A 368 -7.86 1.63 -7.74
N ASP A 369 -7.83 1.78 -9.07
CA ASP A 369 -7.56 0.65 -9.97
C ASP A 369 -6.08 0.27 -9.94
N ARG A 370 -5.80 -1.04 -10.00
CA ARG A 370 -4.46 -1.56 -10.33
C ARG A 370 -4.12 -1.18 -11.79
N ASN A 371 -2.87 -1.41 -12.19
CA ASN A 371 -2.36 -1.05 -13.53
C ASN A 371 -3.30 -1.54 -14.67
N PRO A 372 -4.00 -0.64 -15.37
CA PRO A 372 -4.99 -1.01 -16.39
C PRO A 372 -4.37 -1.73 -17.60
N ARG A 373 -3.10 -1.46 -17.94
CA ARG A 373 -2.41 -2.15 -19.05
C ARG A 373 -2.22 -3.63 -18.78
N TYR A 374 -2.15 -4.04 -17.51
CA TYR A 374 -1.97 -5.44 -17.11
C TYR A 374 -3.26 -6.11 -16.64
N ARG A 375 -4.40 -5.43 -16.73
CA ARG A 375 -5.69 -5.90 -16.19
C ARG A 375 -6.03 -7.35 -16.55
N ASN A 376 -5.69 -7.78 -17.76
CA ASN A 376 -5.96 -9.12 -18.27
C ASN A 376 -4.72 -9.82 -18.85
N ALA A 377 -3.52 -9.42 -18.40
CA ALA A 377 -2.27 -9.98 -18.89
C ALA A 377 -1.96 -11.35 -18.27
N GLY A 378 -1.13 -12.14 -18.96
CA GLY A 378 -0.69 -13.46 -18.53
C GLY A 378 -1.58 -14.60 -19.00
N ASN A 379 -1.06 -15.82 -18.82
CA ASN A 379 -1.71 -17.07 -19.16
C ASN A 379 -2.04 -17.86 -17.89
N PHE A 380 -3.19 -18.55 -17.89
CA PHE A 380 -3.54 -19.49 -16.84
C PHE A 380 -2.51 -20.62 -16.75
N MET A 381 -2.29 -21.14 -15.55
CA MET A 381 -1.33 -22.23 -15.32
C MET A 381 -2.03 -23.47 -14.75
N ARG A 382 -1.74 -24.63 -15.34
CA ARG A 382 -1.98 -25.91 -14.64
C ARG A 382 -0.98 -26.04 -13.50
N LEU A 383 -1.31 -26.85 -12.49
CA LEU A 383 -0.37 -27.17 -11.43
C LEU A 383 0.93 -27.76 -12.00
N SER A 384 0.85 -28.61 -13.02
CA SER A 384 2.04 -29.15 -13.70
C SER A 384 2.91 -28.07 -14.34
N ASP A 385 2.30 -27.09 -15.00
CA ASP A 385 3.03 -26.00 -15.67
C ASP A 385 3.72 -25.10 -14.63
N PHE A 386 3.08 -24.87 -13.49
CA PHE A 386 3.67 -24.15 -12.35
C PHE A 386 4.87 -24.89 -11.76
N LEU A 387 4.73 -26.20 -11.50
CA LEU A 387 5.79 -27.04 -10.95
C LEU A 387 6.97 -27.24 -11.92
N ASP A 388 6.74 -27.13 -13.23
CA ASP A 388 7.80 -27.10 -14.23
C ASP A 388 8.47 -25.72 -14.28
N PHE A 389 7.70 -24.64 -14.18
CA PHE A 389 8.20 -23.26 -14.18
C PHE A 389 9.15 -22.96 -13.01
N THR A 390 8.87 -23.51 -11.83
CA THR A 390 9.63 -23.29 -10.59
C THR A 390 11.04 -23.90 -10.61
N LYS A 391 11.31 -24.83 -11.53
CA LYS A 391 12.63 -25.47 -11.68
C LYS A 391 13.69 -24.44 -12.04
N ASP A 392 14.85 -24.52 -11.38
CA ASP A 392 16.02 -23.66 -11.61
C ASP A 392 15.80 -22.14 -11.41
N LYS A 393 14.74 -21.73 -10.71
CA LYS A 393 14.45 -20.31 -10.39
C LYS A 393 15.17 -19.74 -9.17
N GLY A 394 15.97 -20.56 -8.47
CA GLY A 394 16.66 -20.13 -7.24
C GLY A 394 15.72 -19.87 -6.06
N LEU A 395 14.52 -20.46 -6.07
CA LEU A 395 13.56 -20.38 -4.97
C LEU A 395 13.99 -21.27 -3.80
N SER A 396 13.73 -20.82 -2.58
CA SER A 396 13.92 -21.64 -1.38
C SER A 396 12.82 -22.70 -1.21
N GLY A 397 11.62 -22.42 -1.75
CA GLY A 397 10.49 -23.34 -1.71
C GLY A 397 9.32 -22.91 -2.59
N ILE A 398 8.28 -23.74 -2.55
CA ILE A 398 6.95 -23.47 -3.10
C ILE A 398 5.90 -23.70 -2.02
N MET A 399 4.79 -22.98 -2.10
CA MET A 399 3.62 -23.19 -1.25
C MET A 399 2.43 -23.64 -2.09
N ILE A 400 1.80 -24.76 -1.74
CA ILE A 400 0.61 -25.26 -2.42
C ILE A 400 -0.56 -25.18 -1.44
N SER A 401 -1.58 -24.39 -1.77
CA SER A 401 -2.75 -24.21 -0.91
C SER A 401 -3.91 -25.07 -1.39
N VAL A 402 -4.58 -25.79 -0.48
CA VAL A 402 -5.67 -26.72 -0.77
C VAL A 402 -6.88 -26.39 0.10
N GLU A 403 -7.95 -25.88 -0.52
CA GLU A 403 -9.19 -25.49 0.15
C GLU A 403 -10.39 -26.28 -0.40
N HIS A 404 -11.51 -26.27 0.32
CA HIS A 404 -12.77 -26.91 -0.09
C HIS A 404 -12.66 -28.41 -0.43
N ALA A 405 -11.63 -29.11 0.08
CA ALA A 405 -11.32 -30.49 -0.32
C ALA A 405 -12.45 -31.48 0.04
N ALA A 406 -13.18 -31.25 1.15
CA ALA A 406 -14.31 -32.08 1.53
C ALA A 406 -15.45 -32.00 0.49
N PHE A 407 -15.84 -30.78 0.11
CA PHE A 407 -16.85 -30.55 -0.94
C PHE A 407 -16.42 -31.19 -2.27
N VAL A 408 -15.16 -30.99 -2.68
CA VAL A 408 -14.65 -31.54 -3.95
C VAL A 408 -14.62 -33.08 -3.94
N ALA A 409 -14.33 -33.70 -2.79
CA ALA A 409 -14.37 -35.15 -2.66
C ALA A 409 -15.80 -35.70 -2.69
N GLU A 410 -16.74 -35.11 -1.93
CA GLU A 410 -18.11 -35.59 -1.79
C GLU A 410 -18.95 -35.33 -3.03
N GLU A 411 -18.93 -34.09 -3.53
CA GLU A 411 -19.84 -33.64 -4.58
C GLU A 411 -19.27 -33.85 -5.99
N LEU A 412 -17.94 -33.79 -6.14
CA LEU A 412 -17.28 -33.94 -7.45
C LEU A 412 -16.58 -35.28 -7.64
N GLY A 413 -16.45 -36.09 -6.58
CA GLY A 413 -15.75 -37.38 -6.63
C GLY A 413 -14.24 -37.24 -6.92
N PHE A 414 -13.65 -36.09 -6.60
CA PHE A 414 -12.24 -35.79 -6.90
C PHE A 414 -11.41 -35.69 -5.62
N ASP A 415 -10.35 -36.48 -5.51
CA ASP A 415 -9.44 -36.43 -4.36
C ASP A 415 -8.34 -35.39 -4.60
N MET A 416 -8.56 -34.16 -4.13
CA MET A 416 -7.62 -33.06 -4.33
C MET A 416 -6.25 -33.31 -3.70
N VAL A 417 -6.21 -33.97 -2.53
CA VAL A 417 -4.96 -34.28 -1.82
C VAL A 417 -4.12 -35.27 -2.62
N ASP A 418 -4.72 -36.38 -3.06
CA ASP A 418 -4.02 -37.39 -3.87
C ASP A 418 -3.55 -36.81 -5.22
N ALA A 419 -4.37 -35.97 -5.86
CA ALA A 419 -4.00 -35.29 -7.11
C ALA A 419 -2.78 -34.37 -6.95
N VAL A 420 -2.74 -33.57 -5.88
CA VAL A 420 -1.59 -32.68 -5.59
C VAL A 420 -0.34 -33.49 -5.28
N ILE A 421 -0.44 -34.55 -4.45
CA ILE A 421 0.71 -35.42 -4.14
C ILE A 421 1.29 -36.02 -5.42
N LYS A 422 0.44 -36.60 -6.28
CA LYS A 422 0.85 -37.18 -7.56
C LYS A 422 1.52 -36.15 -8.48
N ALA A 423 0.99 -34.93 -8.56
CA ALA A 423 1.58 -33.86 -9.37
C ALA A 423 2.98 -33.48 -8.86
N LEU A 424 3.14 -33.32 -7.54
CA LEU A 424 4.44 -33.03 -6.91
C LEU A 424 5.45 -34.17 -7.12
N GLU A 425 5.03 -35.42 -6.96
CA GLU A 425 5.89 -36.59 -7.21
C GLU A 425 6.32 -36.69 -8.68
N ALA A 426 5.39 -36.51 -9.62
CA ALA A 426 5.67 -36.51 -11.05
C ALA A 426 6.64 -35.38 -11.45
N ALA A 427 6.53 -34.21 -10.80
CA ALA A 427 7.45 -33.10 -11.01
C ALA A 427 8.82 -33.28 -10.30
N GLY A 428 8.96 -34.28 -9.43
CA GLY A 428 10.21 -34.62 -8.74
C GLY A 428 10.43 -33.93 -7.39
N TYR A 429 9.38 -33.36 -6.79
CA TYR A 429 9.44 -32.66 -5.49
C TYR A 429 9.60 -33.57 -4.27
N ASN A 430 9.60 -34.89 -4.48
CA ASN A 430 9.97 -35.87 -3.48
C ASN A 430 11.50 -36.10 -3.36
N LYS A 431 12.31 -35.43 -4.20
CA LYS A 431 13.78 -35.56 -4.22
C LYS A 431 14.45 -34.51 -3.34
N GLN A 432 15.60 -34.88 -2.77
CA GLN A 432 16.35 -34.04 -1.82
C GLN A 432 16.93 -32.74 -2.41
N THR A 433 17.02 -32.63 -3.74
CA THR A 433 17.51 -31.44 -4.45
C THR A 433 16.40 -30.49 -4.89
N ALA A 434 15.13 -30.85 -4.70
CA ALA A 434 14.01 -29.99 -5.05
C ALA A 434 13.83 -28.84 -4.04
N PRO A 435 13.24 -27.71 -4.45
CA PRO A 435 12.83 -26.68 -3.50
C PRO A 435 11.89 -27.25 -2.44
N LYS A 436 11.92 -26.66 -1.24
CA LYS A 436 11.08 -27.09 -0.12
C LYS A 436 9.60 -26.94 -0.49
N VAL A 437 8.77 -27.94 -0.15
CA VAL A 437 7.32 -27.87 -0.35
C VAL A 437 6.64 -27.54 0.97
N MET A 438 5.80 -26.51 0.94
CA MET A 438 4.88 -26.14 2.01
C MET A 438 3.44 -26.41 1.52
N ILE A 439 2.63 -27.07 2.32
CA ILE A 439 1.20 -27.27 2.05
C ILE A 439 0.41 -26.39 3.00
N GLU A 440 -0.40 -25.48 2.48
CA GLU A 440 -1.26 -24.61 3.26
C GLU A 440 -2.74 -25.03 3.15
N SER A 441 -3.47 -24.98 4.26
CA SER A 441 -4.92 -25.21 4.27
C SER A 441 -5.55 -24.61 5.53
N SER A 442 -6.75 -24.06 5.40
CA SER A 442 -7.62 -23.70 6.53
C SER A 442 -8.34 -24.89 7.13
N ASN A 443 -8.35 -26.03 6.43
CA ASN A 443 -8.88 -27.29 6.92
C ASN A 443 -7.78 -28.18 7.52
N SER A 444 -7.85 -28.44 8.83
CA SER A 444 -6.94 -29.34 9.55
C SER A 444 -6.97 -30.77 8.99
N SER A 445 -8.14 -31.22 8.53
CA SER A 445 -8.34 -32.56 7.95
C SER A 445 -7.52 -32.80 6.68
N VAL A 446 -7.33 -31.77 5.85
CA VAL A 446 -6.43 -31.77 4.69
C VAL A 446 -4.99 -31.96 5.12
N LEU A 447 -4.52 -31.17 6.08
CA LEU A 447 -3.14 -31.24 6.58
C LEU A 447 -2.84 -32.59 7.23
N VAL A 448 -3.78 -33.15 8.00
CA VAL A 448 -3.67 -34.51 8.56
C VAL A 448 -3.44 -35.54 7.45
N LYS A 449 -4.19 -35.46 6.34
CA LYS A 449 -4.05 -36.41 5.22
C LYS A 449 -2.68 -36.25 4.53
N PHE A 450 -2.22 -35.03 4.29
CA PHE A 450 -0.86 -34.79 3.78
C PHE A 450 0.23 -35.31 4.72
N LYS A 451 0.07 -35.11 6.04
CA LYS A 451 1.02 -35.59 7.05
C LYS A 451 1.18 -37.10 7.06
N GLN A 452 0.11 -37.84 6.76
CA GLN A 452 0.14 -39.30 6.70
C GLN A 452 0.85 -39.84 5.45
N GLN A 453 0.87 -39.07 4.35
CA GLN A 453 1.32 -39.54 3.05
C GLN A 453 2.64 -38.90 2.59
N THR A 454 3.06 -37.79 3.20
CA THR A 454 4.19 -36.99 2.75
C THR A 454 5.09 -36.53 3.90
N LYS A 455 6.20 -35.87 3.57
CA LYS A 455 7.11 -35.21 4.52
C LYS A 455 7.24 -33.72 4.25
N TYR A 456 6.22 -33.12 3.64
CA TYR A 456 6.17 -31.69 3.35
C TYR A 456 5.93 -30.90 4.64
N ASP A 457 6.32 -29.64 4.65
CA ASP A 457 5.98 -28.72 5.73
C ASP A 457 4.50 -28.34 5.63
N LEU A 458 3.80 -28.34 6.75
CA LEU A 458 2.35 -28.11 6.78
C LEU A 458 2.03 -26.79 7.47
N VAL A 459 1.25 -25.93 6.80
CA VAL A 459 0.90 -24.58 7.24
C VAL A 459 -0.61 -24.52 7.48
N TYR A 460 -1.03 -24.23 8.71
CA TYR A 460 -2.44 -24.04 9.04
C TYR A 460 -2.85 -22.57 8.91
N MET A 461 -3.80 -22.30 8.02
CA MET A 461 -4.29 -20.95 7.78
C MET A 461 -5.45 -20.62 8.70
N ILE A 462 -5.28 -19.59 9.54
CA ILE A 462 -6.32 -19.10 10.45
C ILE A 462 -7.03 -17.93 9.75
N ASN A 463 -8.20 -18.20 9.21
CA ASN A 463 -9.03 -17.21 8.50
C ASN A 463 -9.79 -16.26 9.43
N GLU A 464 -9.90 -16.59 10.72
CA GLU A 464 -10.66 -15.79 11.69
C GLU A 464 -9.79 -14.74 12.38
N GLU A 465 -10.37 -13.57 12.68
CA GLU A 465 -9.70 -12.56 13.49
C GLU A 465 -9.58 -13.03 14.95
N VAL A 466 -8.36 -13.31 15.40
CA VAL A 466 -8.07 -13.79 16.76
C VAL A 466 -6.98 -12.95 17.42
N LYS A 467 -7.05 -12.79 18.76
CA LYS A 467 -6.02 -12.07 19.53
C LYS A 467 -4.91 -12.95 20.08
N ASP A 468 -5.16 -14.23 20.24
CA ASP A 468 -4.23 -15.20 20.83
C ASP A 468 -4.79 -16.62 20.63
N ALA A 469 -3.99 -17.63 20.96
CA ALA A 469 -4.37 -19.04 20.95
C ALA A 469 -4.24 -19.67 22.34
N THR A 470 -5.22 -20.49 22.73
CA THR A 470 -5.13 -21.24 23.99
C THR A 470 -4.05 -22.33 23.91
N PRO A 471 -3.46 -22.77 25.04
CA PRO A 471 -2.53 -23.91 25.03
C PRO A 471 -3.14 -25.20 24.43
N SER A 472 -4.46 -25.38 24.58
CA SER A 472 -5.18 -26.51 24.00
C SER A 472 -5.28 -26.45 22.48
N SER A 473 -5.57 -25.29 21.88
CA SER A 473 -5.59 -25.16 20.41
C SER A 473 -4.20 -25.35 19.83
N LEU A 474 -3.17 -24.76 20.45
CA LEU A 474 -1.78 -24.97 20.04
C LEU A 474 -1.36 -26.44 20.10
N ALA A 475 -1.75 -27.16 21.16
CA ALA A 475 -1.47 -28.60 21.27
C ALA A 475 -2.18 -29.44 20.20
N VAL A 476 -3.34 -28.99 19.71
CA VAL A 476 -4.06 -29.62 18.61
C VAL A 476 -3.39 -29.29 17.27
N ILE A 477 -3.09 -28.02 16.99
CA ILE A 477 -2.42 -27.56 15.75
C ILE A 477 -1.10 -28.31 15.54
N LYS A 478 -0.25 -28.42 16.58
CA LYS A 478 1.04 -29.13 16.50
C LYS A 478 0.92 -30.60 16.08
N LYS A 479 -0.25 -31.23 16.20
CA LYS A 479 -0.45 -32.61 15.74
C LYS A 479 -0.45 -32.70 14.22
N PHE A 480 -0.83 -31.64 13.51
CA PHE A 480 -1.02 -31.67 12.06
C PHE A 480 -0.29 -30.59 11.27
N ALA A 481 0.23 -29.52 11.90
CA ALA A 481 0.93 -28.43 11.23
C ALA A 481 2.29 -28.11 11.87
N ASP A 482 3.20 -27.61 11.03
CA ASP A 482 4.56 -27.14 11.36
C ASP A 482 4.65 -25.60 11.37
N ALA A 483 3.66 -24.92 10.79
CA ALA A 483 3.52 -23.47 10.82
C ALA A 483 2.05 -23.03 10.86
N VAL A 484 1.83 -21.75 11.16
CA VAL A 484 0.52 -21.11 11.06
C VAL A 484 0.63 -19.83 10.22
N SER A 485 -0.40 -19.54 9.44
CA SER A 485 -0.56 -18.26 8.74
C SER A 485 -1.78 -17.49 9.30
N VAL A 486 -1.62 -16.19 9.52
CA VAL A 486 -2.66 -15.30 10.08
C VAL A 486 -2.71 -14.00 9.30
N GLU A 487 -3.85 -13.33 9.23
CA GLU A 487 -3.91 -11.96 8.72
C GLU A 487 -3.16 -10.98 9.63
N GLY A 488 -2.52 -9.95 9.05
CA GLY A 488 -1.81 -8.91 9.80
C GLY A 488 -2.68 -8.14 10.81
N SER A 489 -4.01 -8.08 10.58
CA SER A 489 -4.99 -7.53 11.53
C SER A 489 -5.04 -8.30 12.85
N CYS A 490 -4.77 -9.61 12.84
CA CYS A 490 -4.65 -10.42 14.06
C CYS A 490 -3.43 -10.00 14.89
N ILE A 491 -2.36 -9.48 14.27
CA ILE A 491 -1.16 -9.02 14.96
C ILE A 491 -1.32 -7.57 15.43
N PHE A 492 -1.83 -6.71 14.54
CA PHE A 492 -1.98 -5.26 14.76
C PHE A 492 -3.42 -4.80 14.51
N PRO A 493 -4.34 -5.01 15.46
CA PRO A 493 -5.74 -4.66 15.30
C PRO A 493 -5.97 -3.17 15.06
N GLU A 494 -6.91 -2.86 14.18
CA GLU A 494 -7.21 -1.49 13.77
C GLU A 494 -8.64 -1.09 14.11
N ASN A 495 -8.81 0.16 14.54
CA ASN A 495 -10.12 0.78 14.74
C ASN A 495 -10.23 2.05 13.90
N HIS A 496 -11.14 2.08 12.93
CA HIS A 496 -11.21 3.16 11.93
C HIS A 496 -9.82 3.50 11.35
N HIS A 497 -9.05 2.47 11.02
CA HIS A 497 -7.69 2.54 10.46
C HIS A 497 -6.61 3.12 11.38
N LEU A 498 -6.85 3.16 12.69
CA LEU A 498 -5.84 3.45 13.70
C LEU A 498 -5.38 2.15 14.33
N THR A 499 -4.09 1.82 14.26
CA THR A 499 -3.55 0.67 15.00
C THR A 499 -3.72 0.91 16.50
N THR A 500 -4.46 0.04 17.17
CA THR A 500 -4.89 0.25 18.55
C THR A 500 -3.94 -0.37 19.58
N TYR A 501 -3.53 -1.61 19.37
CA TYR A 501 -2.59 -2.35 20.22
C TYR A 501 -1.88 -3.42 19.37
N GLN A 502 -0.93 -4.13 19.97
CA GLN A 502 -0.34 -5.34 19.40
C GLN A 502 -0.84 -6.53 20.21
N THR A 503 -1.23 -7.60 19.53
CA THR A 503 -1.69 -8.83 20.21
C THR A 503 -0.53 -9.67 20.72
N ASN A 504 -0.87 -10.71 21.48
CA ASN A 504 0.14 -11.63 22.03
C ASN A 504 0.56 -12.73 21.05
N LEU A 505 -0.09 -12.85 19.89
CA LEU A 505 0.24 -13.85 18.86
C LEU A 505 1.72 -13.83 18.45
N VAL A 506 2.31 -12.64 18.43
CA VAL A 506 3.71 -12.40 18.06
C VAL A 506 4.67 -12.44 19.25
N ARG A 507 4.20 -12.21 20.48
CA ARG A 507 5.05 -12.16 21.70
C ARG A 507 5.52 -13.52 22.17
N ILE A 508 5.50 -14.51 21.29
CA ILE A 508 5.93 -15.87 21.57
C ILE A 508 7.32 -16.15 20.98
N PRO A 509 8.35 -15.41 21.39
CA PRO A 509 9.68 -15.98 21.50
C PRO A 509 10.13 -15.90 22.96
N THR A 510 9.77 -16.92 23.75
CA THR A 510 10.70 -17.66 24.66
C THR A 510 10.02 -18.69 25.59
N GLU A 511 8.69 -18.66 25.84
CA GLU A 511 8.13 -19.52 26.91
C GLU A 511 6.84 -20.32 26.59
N CYS A 512 6.19 -20.14 25.44
CA CYS A 512 4.93 -20.87 25.14
C CYS A 512 4.84 -21.56 23.76
N TRP A 513 5.70 -21.21 22.80
CA TRP A 513 5.92 -22.03 21.62
C TRP A 513 7.19 -22.84 21.85
N SER A 514 7.11 -24.16 21.68
CA SER A 514 8.34 -24.90 21.46
C SER A 514 9.01 -24.30 20.20
N PRO A 515 10.34 -24.32 20.07
CA PRO A 515 11.09 -23.71 18.96
C PRO A 515 10.83 -24.31 17.55
N SER A 516 9.66 -24.93 17.34
CA SER A 516 9.32 -25.79 16.23
C SER A 516 8.06 -25.40 15.44
N LEU A 517 7.36 -24.30 15.77
CA LEU A 517 6.23 -23.79 14.97
C LEU A 517 6.58 -22.42 14.36
N CYS A 518 6.53 -22.29 13.03
CA CYS A 518 6.75 -21.01 12.35
C CYS A 518 5.46 -20.17 12.25
N LEU A 519 5.58 -18.84 12.31
CA LEU A 519 4.47 -17.90 12.09
C LEU A 519 4.67 -17.14 10.78
N TYR A 520 3.71 -17.25 9.87
CA TYR A 520 3.62 -16.45 8.65
C TYR A 520 2.51 -15.40 8.79
N SER A 521 2.78 -14.17 8.35
CA SER A 521 1.76 -13.11 8.31
C SER A 521 1.29 -12.88 6.87
N TYR A 522 -0.01 -12.99 6.65
CA TYR A 522 -0.67 -12.50 5.45
C TYR A 522 -0.74 -10.98 5.50
N GLU A 523 0.09 -10.34 4.69
CA GLU A 523 0.09 -8.89 4.52
C GLU A 523 -0.50 -8.57 3.15
N ARG A 524 -1.81 -8.33 3.14
CA ARG A 524 -2.44 -7.62 2.03
C ARG A 524 -1.86 -6.22 2.05
N VAL A 525 -0.90 -5.95 1.16
CA VAL A 525 -0.35 -4.61 1.00
C VAL A 525 -1.52 -3.67 0.75
N CYS A 526 -1.77 -2.85 1.78
CA CYS A 526 -2.99 -2.08 1.93
C CYS A 526 -3.14 -1.03 0.84
N PHE A 527 -3.78 -1.42 -0.26
CA PHE A 527 -4.28 -0.50 -1.26
C PHE A 527 -5.55 0.22 -0.78
N SER A 528 -5.57 0.70 0.46
CA SER A 528 -6.73 1.36 1.04
C SER A 528 -6.48 2.86 1.12
N ALA A 529 -7.07 3.60 0.17
CA ALA A 529 -7.26 5.05 0.15
C ALA A 529 -6.00 5.95 0.20
N ILE A 530 -6.13 7.07 -0.50
CA ILE A 530 -5.53 8.41 -0.29
C ILE A 530 -5.64 8.88 1.20
N ARG A 531 -6.09 8.04 2.14
CA ARG A 531 -6.10 8.21 3.60
C ARG A 531 -4.92 7.54 4.32
N LEU A 532 -4.33 6.50 3.75
CA LEU A 532 -3.58 5.49 4.53
C LEU A 532 -2.34 4.94 3.81
N LEU A 533 -1.78 5.62 2.82
CA LEU A 533 -0.50 5.19 2.22
C LEU A 533 0.70 5.17 3.21
N LEU A 534 0.52 5.70 4.43
CA LEU A 534 1.41 5.45 5.58
C LEU A 534 1.34 4.02 6.14
N ARG A 535 0.36 3.21 5.74
CA ARG A 535 0.03 1.87 6.25
C ARG A 535 0.94 0.80 5.64
N CYS A 536 0.99 0.66 4.31
CA CYS A 536 1.82 -0.36 3.64
C CYS A 536 3.29 -0.26 4.05
N HIS A 537 3.83 0.94 3.96
CA HIS A 537 5.22 1.24 4.31
C HIS A 537 5.55 0.83 5.74
N ARG A 538 4.65 1.12 6.69
CA ARG A 538 4.87 0.86 8.12
C ARG A 538 4.50 -0.54 8.55
N THR A 539 3.56 -1.20 7.89
CA THR A 539 3.21 -2.60 8.17
C THR A 539 4.33 -3.51 7.68
N ASP A 540 4.82 -3.34 6.45
CA ASP A 540 5.98 -4.10 5.95
C ASP A 540 7.21 -3.84 6.83
N GLN A 541 7.45 -2.59 7.24
CA GLN A 541 8.48 -2.27 8.23
C GLN A 541 8.24 -2.96 9.58
N ARG A 542 7.05 -2.90 10.17
CA ARG A 542 6.76 -3.55 11.47
C ARG A 542 6.92 -5.06 11.38
N VAL A 543 6.43 -5.68 10.32
CA VAL A 543 6.42 -7.12 10.14
C VAL A 543 7.84 -7.61 9.82
N CYS A 544 8.52 -6.98 8.86
CA CYS A 544 9.90 -7.33 8.50
C CYS A 544 10.94 -6.93 9.57
N SER A 545 10.64 -5.92 10.40
CA SER A 545 11.64 -5.32 11.32
C SER A 545 11.38 -5.55 12.81
N GLY A 546 10.22 -6.06 13.23
CA GLY A 546 9.89 -6.09 14.66
C GLY A 546 8.75 -7.00 15.13
N ALA A 547 7.98 -7.62 14.24
CA ALA A 547 6.90 -8.54 14.63
C ALA A 547 7.38 -9.98 14.84
N GLY A 548 8.67 -10.28 14.72
CA GLY A 548 9.20 -11.62 15.01
C GLY A 548 8.59 -12.77 14.19
N VAL A 549 7.93 -12.48 13.07
CA VAL A 549 7.37 -13.49 12.17
C VAL A 549 8.48 -14.16 11.37
N ASP A 550 8.26 -15.42 10.98
CA ASP A 550 9.22 -16.21 10.21
C ASP A 550 9.11 -15.96 8.70
N GLY A 551 8.02 -15.34 8.25
CA GLY A 551 7.79 -14.96 6.86
C GLY A 551 6.57 -14.07 6.66
N VAL A 552 6.52 -13.44 5.49
CA VAL A 552 5.47 -12.52 5.06
C VAL A 552 4.91 -13.01 3.74
N ILE A 553 3.60 -13.20 3.67
CA ILE A 553 2.85 -13.53 2.46
C ILE A 553 2.32 -12.23 1.86
N THR A 554 2.74 -11.88 0.64
CA THR A 554 2.53 -10.54 0.07
C THR A 554 2.20 -10.55 -1.43
N GLU A 555 1.36 -9.61 -1.86
CA GLU A 555 1.06 -9.33 -3.26
C GLU A 555 2.19 -8.54 -3.97
N PHE A 556 3.14 -7.97 -3.21
CA PHE A 556 4.26 -7.16 -3.71
C PHE A 556 5.61 -7.64 -3.18
N PRO A 557 6.16 -8.74 -3.74
CA PRO A 557 7.44 -9.28 -3.28
C PRO A 557 8.59 -8.27 -3.33
N ALA A 558 8.62 -7.36 -4.31
CA ALA A 558 9.68 -6.34 -4.42
C ALA A 558 9.68 -5.39 -3.22
N THR A 559 8.51 -4.99 -2.74
CA THR A 559 8.36 -4.11 -1.58
C THR A 559 8.86 -4.82 -0.33
N ALA A 560 8.33 -6.03 -0.03
CA ALA A 560 8.78 -6.82 1.11
C ALA A 560 10.29 -7.11 1.07
N ARG A 561 10.84 -7.41 -0.12
CA ARG A 561 12.28 -7.60 -0.32
C ARG A 561 13.08 -6.36 0.03
N ARG A 562 12.60 -5.18 -0.37
CA ARG A 562 13.26 -3.91 -0.06
C ARG A 562 13.34 -3.70 1.45
N TYR A 563 12.25 -3.92 2.19
CA TYR A 563 12.25 -3.84 3.65
C TYR A 563 13.15 -4.87 4.31
N LYS A 564 13.12 -6.13 3.85
CA LYS A 564 14.03 -7.17 4.34
C LYS A 564 15.51 -6.77 4.22
N LEU A 565 15.87 -6.06 3.15
CA LEU A 565 17.25 -5.70 2.84
C LEU A 565 17.71 -4.33 3.34
N ASN A 566 16.83 -3.54 3.96
CA ASN A 566 17.15 -2.15 4.30
C ASN A 566 18.36 -2.05 5.24
N THR A 567 19.21 -1.05 5.02
CA THR A 567 20.51 -0.94 5.71
C THR A 567 20.35 -0.56 7.19
N CYS A 568 19.26 0.14 7.52
CA CYS A 568 18.96 0.59 8.88
C CYS A 568 18.69 -0.57 9.85
N MET A 569 18.24 -1.73 9.36
CA MET A 569 18.10 -2.95 10.20
C MET A 569 19.37 -3.39 10.89
N LYS A 570 20.54 -3.06 10.32
CA LYS A 570 21.85 -3.46 10.85
C LYS A 570 22.44 -2.41 11.79
N MET A 571 21.76 -1.29 12.01
CA MET A 571 22.28 -0.17 12.80
C MET A 571 22.04 -0.34 14.31
N GLY A 572 21.15 -1.25 14.73
CA GLY A 572 20.88 -1.50 16.15
C GLY A 572 20.48 -0.21 16.89
N ASN A 573 21.22 0.16 17.94
CA ASN A 573 20.97 1.39 18.70
C ASN A 573 21.23 2.68 17.92
N SER A 574 21.91 2.61 16.78
CA SER A 574 22.13 3.74 15.87
C SER A 574 21.03 3.89 14.82
N THR A 575 20.00 3.04 14.85
CA THR A 575 18.86 3.13 13.94
C THR A 575 18.18 4.50 14.10
N PRO A 576 17.97 5.26 13.01
CA PRO A 576 17.35 6.58 13.08
C PRO A 576 15.93 6.53 13.67
N SER A 577 15.54 7.56 14.42
CA SER A 577 14.23 7.60 15.08
C SER A 577 13.04 7.58 14.11
N PHE A 578 13.21 8.07 12.88
CA PHE A 578 12.17 8.01 11.86
C PHE A 578 11.93 6.58 11.32
N MET A 579 12.88 5.65 11.53
CA MET A 579 12.68 4.22 11.27
C MET A 579 11.98 3.50 12.42
N ALA A 580 11.76 4.17 13.56
CA ALA A 580 11.01 3.57 14.65
C ALA A 580 9.54 3.47 14.23
N PRO A 581 8.93 2.26 14.24
CA PRO A 581 7.52 2.13 13.92
C PRO A 581 6.69 2.90 14.95
N ALA A 582 5.66 3.63 14.50
CA ALA A 582 4.69 4.24 15.42
C ALA A 582 4.13 3.14 16.33
N ARG A 583 4.14 3.32 17.66
CA ARG A 583 3.71 2.23 18.54
C ARG A 583 2.19 2.10 18.45
N PRO A 584 1.67 0.87 18.48
CA PRO A 584 0.23 0.66 18.56
C PRO A 584 -0.40 1.45 19.71
N GLY A 585 -1.44 2.23 19.40
CA GLY A 585 -2.13 3.08 20.36
C GLY A 585 -1.57 4.49 20.54
N ASP A 586 -0.36 4.82 20.07
CA ASP A 586 0.23 6.16 20.25
C ASP A 586 -0.67 7.26 19.64
N LEU A 587 -1.21 7.02 18.44
CA LEU A 587 -2.09 7.97 17.78
C LEU A 587 -3.41 8.18 18.54
N MET A 588 -3.89 7.16 19.25
CA MET A 588 -5.12 7.28 20.06
C MET A 588 -4.93 8.22 21.24
N GLN A 589 -3.71 8.34 21.77
CA GLN A 589 -3.41 9.20 22.93
C GLN A 589 -3.42 10.69 22.58
N ILE A 590 -3.18 11.05 21.31
CA ILE A 590 -3.16 12.44 20.84
C ILE A 590 -4.48 12.89 20.20
N ILE A 591 -5.42 11.97 19.97
CA ILE A 591 -6.78 12.27 19.54
C ILE A 591 -7.60 12.70 20.75
N SER A 592 -8.31 13.82 20.64
CA SER A 592 -9.19 14.28 21.71
C SER A 592 -10.32 13.27 21.98
N LYS A 593 -10.74 13.12 23.24
CA LYS A 593 -11.75 12.11 23.64
C LYS A 593 -13.02 12.11 22.76
N PRO A 594 -13.64 13.25 22.40
CA PRO A 594 -14.84 13.26 21.56
C PRO A 594 -14.59 12.78 20.12
N ALA A 595 -13.35 12.86 19.64
CA ALA A 595 -12.94 12.45 18.30
C ALA A 595 -12.35 11.03 18.25
N GLN A 596 -12.24 10.33 19.39
CA GLN A 596 -11.81 8.94 19.41
C GLN A 596 -12.86 8.03 18.76
N PRO A 597 -12.45 6.97 18.03
CA PRO A 597 -13.38 5.97 17.55
C PRO A 597 -14.08 5.23 18.70
N PRO A 598 -15.29 4.70 18.49
CA PRO A 598 -15.99 3.88 19.49
C PRO A 598 -15.14 2.66 19.86
N ALA A 599 -15.28 2.17 21.08
CA ALA A 599 -14.59 0.95 21.52
C ALA A 599 -15.03 -0.24 20.65
N MET A 600 -14.07 -1.03 20.17
CA MET A 600 -14.34 -2.27 19.45
C MET A 600 -14.68 -3.41 20.41
N ALA A 601 -15.42 -4.40 19.92
CA ALA A 601 -15.59 -5.66 20.63
C ALA A 601 -14.22 -6.33 20.84
N PRO A 602 -13.99 -7.01 21.98
CA PRO A 602 -12.76 -7.78 22.18
C PRO A 602 -12.64 -8.88 21.13
N MET A 603 -11.48 -8.98 20.48
CA MET A 603 -11.20 -10.08 19.56
C MET A 603 -11.21 -11.44 20.32
N PRO A 604 -11.74 -12.50 19.69
CA PRO A 604 -11.82 -13.82 20.30
C PRO A 604 -10.45 -14.48 20.47
N LEU A 605 -10.42 -15.51 21.33
CA LEU A 605 -9.27 -16.43 21.47
C LEU A 605 -9.51 -17.64 20.59
N LEU A 606 -8.47 -18.13 19.91
CA LEU A 606 -8.53 -19.40 19.19
C LEU A 606 -8.51 -20.56 20.19
N THR A 607 -9.59 -21.34 20.23
CA THR A 607 -9.78 -22.46 21.16
C THR A 607 -9.67 -23.82 20.48
N GLY A 608 -9.60 -24.89 21.27
CA GLY A 608 -9.41 -26.25 20.75
C GLY A 608 -10.57 -26.76 19.89
N SER A 609 -11.80 -26.25 20.09
CA SER A 609 -12.95 -26.58 19.25
C SER A 609 -12.86 -25.95 17.87
N ASP A 610 -12.21 -24.79 17.76
CA ASP A 610 -12.16 -23.99 16.53
C ASP A 610 -11.18 -24.60 15.51
N VAL A 611 -10.31 -25.51 15.96
CA VAL A 611 -9.29 -26.19 15.14
C VAL A 611 -9.54 -27.69 14.97
N ALA A 612 -10.62 -28.20 15.57
CA ALA A 612 -10.96 -29.61 15.51
C ALA A 612 -11.97 -29.86 14.40
N GLU A 613 -11.55 -30.59 13.37
CA GLU A 613 -12.42 -30.96 12.25
C GLU A 613 -12.63 -32.48 12.15
N PRO A 614 -13.75 -32.91 11.55
CA PRO A 614 -13.92 -34.30 11.16
C PRO A 614 -12.88 -34.72 10.10
N PRO A 615 -12.58 -36.03 9.96
CA PRO A 615 -11.71 -36.52 8.88
C PRO A 615 -12.26 -36.19 7.50
N LEU A 616 -11.36 -36.03 6.51
CA LEU A 616 -11.76 -35.82 5.13
C LEU A 616 -12.62 -37.00 4.62
N PRO A 617 -13.73 -36.71 3.94
CA PRO A 617 -14.55 -37.74 3.33
C PRO A 617 -13.81 -38.43 2.16
N PRO A 618 -14.11 -39.71 1.88
CA PRO A 618 -13.59 -40.37 0.69
C PRO A 618 -14.18 -39.74 -0.57
N ALA A 619 -13.41 -39.70 -1.66
CA ALA A 619 -13.95 -39.31 -2.96
C ALA A 619 -15.12 -40.21 -3.33
N ALA A 620 -16.27 -39.61 -3.62
CA ALA A 620 -17.47 -40.33 -4.01
C ALA A 620 -17.19 -41.17 -5.27
N ARG A 621 -17.57 -42.44 -5.26
CA ARG A 621 -17.50 -43.31 -6.44
C ARG A 621 -18.62 -42.93 -7.41
N THR A 622 -18.44 -41.90 -8.22
CA THR A 622 -19.42 -41.51 -9.23
C THR A 622 -19.30 -42.43 -10.45
N ALA A 623 -20.15 -43.45 -10.50
CA ALA A 623 -20.56 -44.04 -11.77
C ALA A 623 -21.58 -43.10 -12.42
N HIS A 624 -21.11 -42.09 -13.18
CA HIS A 624 -21.78 -41.41 -14.31
C HIS A 624 -21.20 -40.01 -14.57
N THR A 625 -21.13 -39.67 -15.86
CA THR A 625 -20.84 -38.33 -16.43
C THR A 625 -21.59 -37.21 -15.69
N PRO A 626 -20.98 -36.04 -15.42
CA PRO A 626 -21.64 -34.96 -14.71
C PRO A 626 -22.65 -34.26 -15.64
N SER A 627 -23.91 -34.67 -15.58
CA SER A 627 -25.05 -33.82 -15.97
C SER A 627 -25.68 -33.23 -14.71
N LEU A 628 -25.17 -32.08 -14.26
CA LEU A 628 -25.90 -31.21 -13.35
C LEU A 628 -27.02 -30.51 -14.14
N ALA A 629 -28.07 -31.28 -14.47
CA ALA A 629 -29.29 -30.80 -15.11
C ALA A 629 -30.53 -31.50 -14.55
N SER A 630 -30.54 -31.74 -13.23
CA SER A 630 -31.71 -32.09 -12.41
C SER A 630 -31.12 -32.35 -11.02
N THR A 631 -31.44 -31.69 -9.92
CA THR A 631 -32.73 -31.23 -9.44
C THR A 631 -32.40 -30.33 -8.25
N MET A 632 -32.71 -29.03 -8.31
CA MET A 632 -32.86 -28.23 -7.09
C MET A 632 -34.04 -27.28 -7.32
N GLN A 633 -35.14 -27.58 -6.65
CA GLN A 633 -36.34 -26.78 -6.65
C GLN A 633 -36.01 -25.36 -6.19
N ALA A 634 -36.27 -24.39 -7.05
CA ALA A 634 -36.37 -22.99 -6.68
C ALA A 634 -37.58 -22.83 -5.75
N HIS A 635 -37.37 -22.92 -4.44
CA HIS A 635 -38.29 -22.33 -3.48
C HIS A 635 -37.98 -20.84 -3.40
N LEU A 636 -38.71 -20.04 -4.20
CA LEU A 636 -38.88 -18.61 -3.93
C LEU A 636 -39.70 -18.45 -2.64
N PRO A 637 -39.21 -17.78 -1.59
CA PRO A 637 -40.08 -17.23 -0.58
C PRO A 637 -40.75 -15.98 -1.16
N ASN A 638 -42.08 -16.01 -1.27
CA ASN A 638 -42.90 -14.83 -1.43
C ASN A 638 -42.71 -13.90 -0.22
N PHE A 639 -41.98 -12.80 -0.39
CA PHE A 639 -42.14 -11.61 0.43
C PHE A 639 -42.66 -10.48 -0.47
N VAL A 640 -43.99 -10.39 -0.50
CA VAL A 640 -44.74 -9.21 -0.94
C VAL A 640 -44.68 -8.18 0.20
N THR A 641 -44.65 -6.88 -0.19
CA THR A 641 -44.78 -5.64 0.63
C THR A 641 -43.59 -5.33 1.56
N LEU A 642 -42.94 -4.16 1.53
CA LEU A 642 -43.49 -2.81 1.34
C LEU A 642 -42.39 -1.86 0.79
N ALA A 643 -42.49 -1.50 -0.49
CA ALA A 643 -41.78 -0.33 -1.03
C ALA A 643 -42.76 0.85 -1.00
N MET A 644 -42.61 1.74 -0.02
CA MET A 644 -43.19 3.08 -0.11
C MET A 644 -42.09 4.05 -0.54
N LEU A 645 -42.31 4.57 -1.76
CA LEU A 645 -41.85 5.84 -2.28
C LEU A 645 -41.60 6.90 -1.20
N LEU A 646 -40.48 7.60 -1.31
CA LEU A 646 -40.39 9.05 -1.13
C LEU A 646 -39.13 9.56 -1.84
N ALA A 647 -39.28 9.82 -3.14
CA ALA A 647 -38.47 10.79 -3.86
C ALA A 647 -39.28 12.08 -3.95
N CYS A 648 -38.79 13.17 -3.35
CA CYS A 648 -38.99 14.58 -3.74
C CYS A 648 -38.74 15.53 -2.54
N HIS A 649 -37.58 16.19 -2.48
CA HIS A 649 -37.45 17.63 -2.78
C HIS A 649 -36.00 18.14 -2.60
N PRO A 650 -35.56 19.10 -3.42
CA PRO A 650 -34.30 19.84 -3.28
C PRO A 650 -34.50 21.11 -2.43
N LEU A 651 -33.48 21.98 -2.36
CA LEU A 651 -33.36 23.34 -1.75
C LEU A 651 -32.45 23.32 -0.51
N VAL A 652 -31.43 24.16 -0.32
CA VAL A 652 -30.89 25.38 -0.98
C VAL A 652 -29.40 25.44 -0.65
#